data_AF-A0A2G6G1S1-F1
#
_entry.id   AF-A0A2G6G1S1-F1
#
_cell.length_a   1.000
_cell.length_b   1.000
_cell.length_c   1.000
_cell.angle_alpha   90.00
_cell.angle_beta   90.00
_cell.angle_gamma   90.00
#
_symmetry.space_group_name_H-M   'P 1'
#
loop_
_entity.id
_entity.type
_entity.pdbx_description
1 polymer ?
#
loop_
_entity_poly.entity_id
_entity_poly.type
_entity_poly.pdbx_seq_one_letter_code
_entity_poly.pdbx_strand_id
1 'polypeptide(L)'
;MGGRWTGFRGRIGLYGVLATTALLLIYGCDSRDNDWGTYDPELKLVSLVTDTLQVSESGETATFDVSIGMVPEDTVRVLIQPDRDQLSAAPETLLFVPLDDEWSYPRTVTVAARNDDVREGAHQAAVTILTRSRDLAYDLQTGEGAVPVKIADNDSVGVLISETSLTLVESDDGTVRETYRVRLSSRPVADVSIAVQESPDEPSLHIEPSGLLFTPENWNQEQEIRLWIELDELDNDDLLLTLSHSATSVDPDYGPGLAIPDLTLSTFDFTLPPVARLSLLTSGILHEATPGITATARVELNRAGNDTVIVHLATLDGTATAPGDYVALDRDLVFLPNAALRQDVAVTVADDAVIEPEEHFEAVITPGRNVMIGEDDRVTLTVVDDDLTPLSLTVTNVEEDSGAADFVVSIPFAETVPIGFTFSTANGTALAGEDYEAKTHTYILEPGQTSRTIPVVLRADPYHEGDETFTASLSNLTDNASWDGVPVVCTILGDDPQAITFSDITISETAGHAVFSLEMQAPYNADLELTVSTLDGDGLDPVSDQVDAVAGQDFTGETNAPWVIPAGHTQGDFSVLLADETQAEALQEYFRLEITSGNRPGFTGLVSTCTLIDEDQPCLHVADVWANEADAEAVFTVRVLDENGSPVTSTGDISFLLETVDQTAEGGLDYASVSATLTIPAGQDSLAVPVALMDDVHDDDSETFVVVLTDFVNAAGPCGEDDAFCTLEDDEYPALNLRSAATRLNEGSVWTFEVFLTTPRQHDTTFDLQLSAGSSQGPSVDYSFGQNGSHVIPAFVQSLTFTVPFLDDQLPDEADEVIQVDIGNADVALGLTRMNATIVDAPEISIGSASADEGEWATFNVSLDAASTADVTFMLQFANDTATMGSDFNTADVGPYTFTAGQTITSVPVEIYGGDGGDAAVEVFVVTVVSPTNATVSENNSGLGYITDMDPPEIFCAGDATGLEGENVEFTVNLSWTSEVDVSFEVNYVDGTAVRAGVDYDDGNGGPFIVAAGQTSVTVPVPAVLDGLPERTLEDFSILIHSPVNGVLGLPLSATGYVRDVDQPQLTIPAPQLTVEGGDLVFGIHMDRATAVPVFFNLEWEAGSTQGADDFVPPTTAQLSMMPGTTDTTVTITTVDDALFEGQEAFILRLANPVNAELGTPFENTGVINDND
;
A
#
# COMPACT_ATOMS: atom_id res chain seq x y z
N MET A 1 42.48 -24.86 15.60
CA MET A 1 43.51 -25.46 16.50
C MET A 1 42.80 -26.53 17.33
N GLY A 2 43.38 -27.63 17.84
CA GLY A 2 44.74 -28.14 17.63
C GLY A 2 45.16 -29.26 18.61
N GLY A 3 44.78 -30.52 18.38
CA GLY A 3 45.47 -31.71 18.93
C GLY A 3 44.66 -32.68 19.79
N ARG A 4 45.13 -33.91 20.07
CA ARG A 4 46.29 -34.64 19.50
C ARG A 4 46.24 -36.17 19.81
N TRP A 5 46.47 -36.98 18.76
CA TRP A 5 47.39 -38.17 18.72
C TRP A 5 47.05 -39.56 19.32
N THR A 6 47.06 -40.57 18.41
CA THR A 6 47.70 -41.92 18.48
C THR A 6 47.32 -42.94 19.59
N GLY A 7 47.27 -44.26 19.37
CA GLY A 7 47.44 -45.08 18.14
C GLY A 7 48.65 -46.03 18.12
N PHE A 8 48.46 -47.32 18.47
CA PHE A 8 49.40 -48.45 18.31
C PHE A 8 48.63 -49.80 18.47
N ARG A 9 49.15 -51.00 18.15
CA ARG A 9 49.62 -51.64 16.89
C ARG A 9 50.09 -53.09 17.23
N GLY A 10 49.36 -54.13 16.81
CA GLY A 10 49.81 -55.55 16.79
C GLY A 10 49.74 -56.34 18.13
N ARG A 11 49.90 -57.67 18.17
CA ARG A 11 50.12 -58.70 17.11
C ARG A 11 49.93 -60.13 17.70
N ILE A 12 49.46 -61.11 16.91
CA ILE A 12 49.77 -62.58 16.85
C ILE A 12 50.07 -63.31 18.21
N GLY A 13 49.47 -64.46 18.59
CA GLY A 13 48.56 -65.42 17.94
C GLY A 13 48.74 -66.87 18.52
N LEU A 14 48.12 -67.89 17.89
CA LEU A 14 48.35 -69.36 18.04
C LEU A 14 47.71 -70.20 19.20
N TYR A 15 46.76 -71.08 18.82
CA TYR A 15 46.59 -72.52 19.17
C TYR A 15 46.60 -73.08 20.63
N GLY A 16 45.60 -73.93 20.93
CA GLY A 16 45.65 -75.06 21.88
C GLY A 16 44.80 -74.93 23.17
N VAL A 17 44.08 -75.91 23.75
CA VAL A 17 43.43 -77.20 23.39
C VAL A 17 43.05 -77.88 24.74
N LEU A 18 41.78 -78.33 24.90
CA LEU A 18 41.22 -79.30 25.89
C LEU A 18 41.29 -79.05 27.43
N ALA A 19 40.08 -78.99 28.05
CA ALA A 19 39.54 -79.77 29.20
C ALA A 19 40.29 -79.77 30.58
N THR A 20 39.70 -79.90 31.79
CA THR A 20 38.42 -80.42 32.40
C THR A 20 38.14 -79.63 33.73
N THR A 21 37.19 -79.85 34.67
CA THR A 21 36.13 -80.88 34.98
C THR A 21 35.07 -80.32 35.96
N ALA A 22 33.87 -80.93 36.00
CA ALA A 22 32.92 -81.05 37.16
C ALA A 22 32.18 -79.78 37.67
N LEU A 23 31.03 -79.83 38.37
CA LEU A 23 30.36 -80.95 39.08
C LEU A 23 28.81 -80.75 39.27
N LEU A 24 28.00 -81.83 39.17
CA LEU A 24 26.58 -82.01 39.65
C LEU A 24 25.46 -81.15 39.00
N LEU A 25 24.17 -81.55 38.86
CA LEU A 25 23.38 -82.70 39.37
C LEU A 25 22.56 -83.47 38.28
N ILE A 26 22.48 -84.81 38.43
CA ILE A 26 21.36 -85.81 38.29
C ILE A 26 20.06 -85.38 37.54
N TYR A 27 19.42 -86.13 36.60
CA TYR A 27 19.37 -87.58 36.18
C TYR A 27 19.66 -87.74 34.64
N GLY A 28 19.49 -88.84 33.87
CA GLY A 28 19.02 -90.25 34.03
C GLY A 28 17.61 -90.52 33.45
N CYS A 29 17.22 -91.63 32.76
CA CYS A 29 17.84 -92.90 32.26
C CYS A 29 17.00 -93.45 31.04
N ASP A 30 17.55 -94.09 29.98
CA ASP A 30 17.80 -95.55 29.71
C ASP A 30 16.52 -96.43 29.47
N SER A 31 16.38 -97.35 28.48
CA SER A 31 16.99 -97.59 27.13
C SER A 31 16.28 -98.75 26.34
N ARG A 32 16.63 -98.93 25.05
CA ARG A 32 16.46 -100.13 24.16
C ARG A 32 15.07 -100.47 23.57
N ASP A 33 14.99 -100.57 22.23
CA ASP A 33 15.32 -101.82 21.50
C ASP A 33 15.82 -101.53 20.06
N ASN A 34 16.13 -102.55 19.24
CA ASN A 34 16.88 -102.41 17.98
C ASN A 34 16.52 -103.51 16.93
N ASP A 35 15.88 -103.15 15.81
CA ASP A 35 15.78 -103.98 14.61
C ASP A 35 15.94 -103.13 13.31
N TRP A 36 16.35 -103.76 12.20
CA TRP A 36 16.64 -103.11 10.92
C TRP A 36 15.83 -103.73 9.78
N GLY A 37 14.80 -103.01 9.31
CA GLY A 37 13.99 -103.37 8.14
C GLY A 37 14.75 -103.20 6.82
N THR A 38 14.40 -104.00 5.81
CA THR A 38 15.07 -104.00 4.49
C THR A 38 14.29 -103.27 3.41
N TYR A 39 15.01 -102.45 2.64
CA TYR A 39 14.52 -101.58 1.55
C TYR A 39 13.81 -102.35 0.41
N ASP A 40 12.62 -101.89 0.00
CA ASP A 40 11.87 -102.38 -1.17
C ASP A 40 11.91 -101.34 -2.31
N PRO A 41 12.48 -101.67 -3.50
CA PRO A 41 12.69 -100.71 -4.58
C PRO A 41 11.47 -100.49 -5.51
N GLU A 42 10.31 -101.11 -5.28
CA GLU A 42 9.09 -100.86 -6.11
C GLU A 42 8.09 -99.87 -5.48
N LEU A 43 8.32 -99.39 -4.25
CA LEU A 43 7.54 -98.30 -3.65
C LEU A 43 7.98 -96.93 -4.18
N LYS A 44 7.02 -96.09 -4.58
CA LYS A 44 7.25 -94.66 -4.85
C LYS A 44 7.57 -93.94 -3.53
N LEU A 45 8.59 -93.10 -3.55
CA LEU A 45 9.01 -92.32 -2.39
C LEU A 45 8.10 -91.11 -2.19
N VAL A 46 7.70 -90.41 -3.26
CA VAL A 46 6.65 -89.38 -3.24
C VAL A 46 5.42 -89.81 -4.05
N SER A 47 4.24 -89.56 -3.48
CA SER A 47 2.94 -89.80 -4.12
C SER A 47 2.20 -88.48 -4.35
N LEU A 48 1.46 -88.43 -5.47
CA LEU A 48 0.71 -87.27 -5.95
C LEU A 48 -0.70 -87.69 -6.33
N VAL A 49 -1.69 -86.84 -6.00
CA VAL A 49 -3.13 -87.18 -6.12
C VAL A 49 -3.76 -86.66 -7.41
N THR A 50 -3.10 -85.75 -8.15
CA THR A 50 -3.64 -85.10 -9.36
C THR A 50 -2.63 -85.06 -10.52
N ASP A 51 -3.05 -85.43 -11.74
CA ASP A 51 -2.18 -85.48 -12.92
C ASP A 51 -2.06 -84.16 -13.71
N THR A 52 -2.97 -83.18 -13.53
CA THR A 52 -2.94 -81.86 -14.20
C THR A 52 -3.85 -80.87 -13.47
N LEU A 53 -3.42 -79.61 -13.35
CA LEU A 53 -4.21 -78.50 -12.77
C LEU A 53 -4.62 -77.46 -13.83
N GLN A 54 -5.58 -76.59 -13.48
CA GLN A 54 -5.98 -75.42 -14.27
C GLN A 54 -6.11 -74.20 -13.36
N VAL A 55 -5.61 -73.05 -13.81
CA VAL A 55 -5.62 -71.75 -13.13
C VAL A 55 -5.82 -70.64 -14.15
N SER A 56 -6.13 -69.42 -13.70
CA SER A 56 -6.22 -68.23 -14.56
C SER A 56 -5.51 -67.06 -13.92
N GLU A 57 -4.86 -66.25 -14.75
CA GLU A 57 -4.17 -65.02 -14.36
C GLU A 57 -5.14 -64.03 -13.70
N SER A 58 -6.42 -64.05 -14.09
CA SER A 58 -7.51 -63.34 -13.42
C SER A 58 -7.88 -63.84 -12.00
N GLY A 59 -7.02 -64.64 -11.35
CA GLY A 59 -7.14 -65.05 -9.95
C GLY A 59 -7.76 -66.43 -9.68
N GLU A 60 -7.94 -67.31 -10.67
CA GLU A 60 -8.45 -68.67 -10.43
C GLU A 60 -7.31 -69.61 -9.98
N THR A 61 -7.47 -70.29 -8.83
CA THR A 61 -6.44 -71.14 -8.20
C THR A 61 -6.85 -72.61 -8.14
N ALA A 62 -5.87 -73.51 -7.97
CA ALA A 62 -6.10 -74.96 -7.89
C ALA A 62 -5.14 -75.65 -6.92
N THR A 63 -5.56 -76.76 -6.33
CA THR A 63 -4.81 -77.48 -5.28
C THR A 63 -4.36 -78.88 -5.72
N PHE A 64 -3.26 -79.36 -5.14
CA PHE A 64 -2.83 -80.77 -5.22
C PHE A 64 -2.20 -81.25 -3.91
N ASP A 65 -2.32 -82.54 -3.61
CA ASP A 65 -1.76 -83.14 -2.40
C ASP A 65 -0.46 -83.90 -2.66
N VAL A 66 0.46 -83.79 -1.69
CA VAL A 66 1.77 -84.45 -1.68
C VAL A 66 1.93 -85.29 -0.41
N SER A 67 2.34 -86.55 -0.55
CA SER A 67 2.62 -87.48 0.56
C SER A 67 3.89 -88.29 0.29
N ILE A 68 4.51 -88.85 1.33
CA ILE A 68 5.67 -89.74 1.19
C ILE A 68 5.34 -91.20 1.56
N GLY A 69 5.97 -92.16 0.89
CA GLY A 69 5.54 -93.57 0.85
C GLY A 69 6.12 -94.51 1.91
N MET A 70 7.18 -94.13 2.62
CA MET A 70 7.81 -94.91 3.70
C MET A 70 8.30 -94.03 4.84
N VAL A 71 8.34 -94.56 6.07
CA VAL A 71 8.85 -93.85 7.25
C VAL A 71 10.27 -93.35 6.97
N PRO A 72 10.55 -92.04 7.09
CA PRO A 72 11.89 -91.50 6.86
C PRO A 72 12.79 -91.65 8.09
N GLU A 73 14.12 -91.74 7.90
CA GLU A 73 15.10 -91.82 9.01
C GLU A 73 15.63 -90.44 9.49
N ASP A 74 15.57 -89.39 8.65
CA ASP A 74 15.78 -87.97 9.00
C ASP A 74 14.75 -87.11 8.22
N THR A 75 14.50 -85.89 8.67
CA THR A 75 13.42 -85.00 8.18
C THR A 75 13.48 -84.78 6.67
N VAL A 76 12.46 -85.23 5.95
CA VAL A 76 12.29 -85.02 4.52
C VAL A 76 11.71 -83.64 4.27
N ARG A 77 12.54 -82.76 3.69
CA ARG A 77 12.05 -81.52 3.09
C ARG A 77 11.62 -81.81 1.66
N VAL A 78 10.33 -81.78 1.40
CA VAL A 78 9.82 -81.77 0.03
C VAL A 78 9.72 -80.31 -0.42
N LEU A 79 10.52 -79.97 -1.43
CA LEU A 79 10.61 -78.63 -2.01
C LEU A 79 9.66 -78.57 -3.19
N ILE A 80 8.65 -77.71 -3.06
CA ILE A 80 7.66 -77.43 -4.09
C ILE A 80 8.20 -76.24 -4.88
N GLN A 81 8.58 -76.49 -6.13
CA GLN A 81 9.19 -75.50 -7.01
C GLN A 81 8.23 -75.20 -8.17
N PRO A 82 7.31 -74.24 -8.02
CA PRO A 82 6.57 -73.73 -9.17
C PRO A 82 7.53 -73.16 -10.21
N ASP A 83 7.13 -73.17 -11.47
CA ASP A 83 7.75 -72.35 -12.50
C ASP A 83 7.51 -70.88 -12.16
N ARG A 84 8.43 -70.27 -11.41
CA ARG A 84 8.19 -69.01 -10.68
C ARG A 84 7.95 -67.80 -11.56
N ASP A 85 8.29 -67.89 -12.84
CA ASP A 85 8.03 -66.83 -13.81
C ASP A 85 6.52 -66.77 -14.14
N GLN A 86 5.82 -67.92 -14.14
CA GLN A 86 4.40 -68.06 -14.53
C GLN A 86 3.44 -68.51 -13.40
N LEU A 87 3.97 -69.08 -12.31
CA LEU A 87 3.20 -69.64 -11.21
C LEU A 87 3.67 -69.14 -9.84
N SER A 88 2.74 -69.16 -8.89
CA SER A 88 3.04 -69.24 -7.47
C SER A 88 2.47 -70.54 -6.88
N ALA A 89 3.10 -71.05 -5.83
CA ALA A 89 2.60 -72.20 -5.09
C ALA A 89 2.86 -72.02 -3.60
N ALA A 90 1.89 -72.40 -2.76
CA ALA A 90 1.97 -72.26 -1.32
C ALA A 90 1.47 -73.55 -0.63
N PRO A 91 2.21 -74.10 0.36
CA PRO A 91 3.56 -73.72 0.77
C PRO A 91 4.63 -74.24 -0.20
N GLU A 92 5.70 -73.46 -0.44
CA GLU A 92 6.85 -73.89 -1.26
C GLU A 92 7.74 -74.98 -0.59
N THR A 93 7.46 -75.36 0.66
CA THR A 93 8.20 -76.42 1.36
C THR A 93 7.32 -77.16 2.36
N LEU A 94 7.34 -78.49 2.28
CA LEU A 94 6.70 -79.41 3.19
C LEU A 94 7.76 -80.16 4.01
N LEU A 95 7.48 -80.47 5.28
CA LEU A 95 8.44 -81.05 6.24
C LEU A 95 7.86 -82.32 6.88
N PHE A 96 8.25 -83.49 6.38
CA PHE A 96 7.83 -84.78 6.92
C PHE A 96 8.93 -85.30 7.88
N VAL A 97 8.61 -85.38 9.17
CA VAL A 97 9.58 -85.66 10.25
C VAL A 97 9.47 -87.13 10.68
N PRO A 98 10.58 -87.86 10.94
CA PRO A 98 10.57 -89.27 11.35
C PRO A 98 9.78 -89.63 12.61
N LEU A 99 9.53 -88.66 13.48
CA LEU A 99 9.04 -88.87 14.84
C LEU A 99 7.58 -88.42 15.03
N ASP A 100 6.97 -87.85 13.98
CA ASP A 100 5.54 -87.55 13.96
C ASP A 100 4.82 -88.72 13.27
N ASP A 101 3.81 -89.32 13.89
CA ASP A 101 3.01 -90.40 13.27
C ASP A 101 2.29 -89.91 11.98
N GLU A 102 2.20 -88.60 11.79
CA GLU A 102 1.72 -87.89 10.60
C GLU A 102 2.70 -87.86 9.40
N TRP A 103 3.88 -88.49 9.47
CA TRP A 103 4.91 -88.46 8.39
C TRP A 103 4.39 -88.89 7.00
N SER A 104 3.30 -89.66 6.95
CA SER A 104 2.69 -90.18 5.71
C SER A 104 1.52 -89.35 5.16
N TYR A 105 1.03 -88.37 5.92
CA TYR A 105 -0.23 -87.70 5.61
C TYR A 105 -0.12 -86.79 4.38
N PRO A 106 -1.13 -86.78 3.49
CA PRO A 106 -1.16 -85.87 2.36
C PRO A 106 -1.20 -84.41 2.84
N ARG A 107 -0.34 -83.57 2.27
CA ARG A 107 -0.30 -82.14 2.53
C ARG A 107 -0.60 -81.38 1.25
N THR A 108 -1.60 -80.51 1.33
CA THR A 108 -2.11 -79.74 0.20
C THR A 108 -1.16 -78.60 -0.16
N VAL A 109 -1.01 -78.37 -1.46
CA VAL A 109 -0.31 -77.24 -2.07
C VAL A 109 -1.32 -76.52 -2.96
N THR A 110 -1.56 -75.25 -2.69
CA THR A 110 -2.32 -74.34 -3.55
C THR A 110 -1.40 -73.76 -4.61
N VAL A 111 -1.89 -73.66 -5.84
CA VAL A 111 -1.19 -73.11 -7.01
C VAL A 111 -2.05 -72.03 -7.64
N ALA A 112 -1.44 -70.90 -8.00
CA ALA A 112 -2.07 -69.80 -8.73
C ALA A 112 -1.19 -69.40 -9.91
N ALA A 113 -1.82 -68.89 -10.98
CA ALA A 113 -1.09 -68.18 -12.03
C ALA A 113 -0.54 -66.84 -11.51
N ARG A 114 0.39 -66.25 -12.26
CA ARG A 114 0.84 -64.87 -12.06
C ARG A 114 0.28 -64.01 -13.18
N ASN A 115 -0.64 -63.11 -12.86
CA ASN A 115 -1.03 -62.04 -13.78
C ASN A 115 0.21 -61.18 -14.05
N ASP A 116 0.63 -61.06 -15.31
CA ASP A 116 1.48 -59.94 -15.73
C ASP A 116 0.66 -58.95 -16.58
N ASP A 117 1.12 -58.49 -17.73
CA ASP A 117 0.34 -57.64 -18.66
C ASP A 117 0.47 -58.14 -20.13
N VAL A 118 1.16 -59.27 -20.35
CA VAL A 118 1.61 -59.79 -21.65
C VAL A 118 0.68 -60.90 -22.09
N ARG A 119 0.01 -60.70 -23.22
CA ARG A 119 -0.87 -61.71 -23.82
C ARG A 119 -0.08 -62.88 -24.41
N GLU A 120 0.34 -63.84 -23.59
CA GLU A 120 1.05 -65.05 -24.03
C GLU A 120 0.11 -66.15 -24.58
N GLY A 121 -1.21 -66.02 -24.37
CA GLY A 121 -2.19 -67.04 -24.70
C GLY A 121 -2.31 -68.14 -23.65
N ALA A 122 -3.39 -68.92 -23.72
CA ALA A 122 -3.62 -70.04 -22.81
C ALA A 122 -2.54 -71.13 -22.97
N HIS A 123 -1.60 -71.17 -22.02
CA HIS A 123 -0.36 -71.93 -22.09
C HIS A 123 -0.25 -72.96 -20.94
N GLN A 124 0.96 -73.52 -20.73
CA GLN A 124 1.22 -74.51 -19.67
C GLN A 124 2.58 -74.29 -19.00
N ALA A 125 2.56 -74.27 -17.67
CA ALA A 125 3.72 -74.31 -16.79
C ALA A 125 3.71 -75.61 -15.96
N ALA A 126 4.64 -75.78 -15.01
CA ALA A 126 4.64 -76.94 -14.12
C ALA A 126 5.17 -76.64 -12.72
N VAL A 127 4.71 -77.40 -11.73
CA VAL A 127 5.26 -77.41 -10.36
C VAL A 127 6.15 -78.63 -10.19
N THR A 128 7.46 -78.41 -10.10
CA THR A 128 8.48 -79.46 -9.92
C THR A 128 8.64 -79.80 -8.44
N ILE A 129 8.86 -81.08 -8.12
CA ILE A 129 8.91 -81.56 -6.75
C ILE A 129 10.25 -82.27 -6.51
N LEU A 130 11.07 -81.70 -5.62
CA LEU A 130 12.34 -82.27 -5.16
C LEU A 130 12.22 -82.74 -3.71
N THR A 131 13.03 -83.72 -3.30
CA THR A 131 13.14 -84.12 -1.89
C THR A 131 14.56 -83.93 -1.39
N ARG A 132 14.70 -83.56 -0.12
CA ARG A 132 15.99 -83.37 0.54
C ARG A 132 15.92 -83.79 2.01
N SER A 133 16.66 -84.82 2.37
CA SER A 133 16.84 -85.28 3.76
C SER A 133 18.33 -85.55 4.04
N ARG A 134 18.67 -86.07 5.23
CA ARG A 134 19.88 -86.90 5.41
C ARG A 134 19.60 -88.39 5.24
N ASP A 135 18.32 -88.79 5.28
CA ASP A 135 17.90 -90.09 4.80
C ASP A 135 18.22 -90.21 3.31
N LEU A 136 19.04 -91.21 2.98
CA LEU A 136 19.51 -91.49 1.63
C LEU A 136 18.39 -92.03 0.71
N ALA A 137 17.26 -92.46 1.27
CA ALA A 137 16.05 -92.73 0.51
C ALA A 137 15.45 -91.44 -0.09
N TYR A 138 15.65 -90.30 0.58
CA TYR A 138 14.92 -89.05 0.31
C TYR A 138 15.79 -87.83 -0.02
N ASP A 139 17.13 -87.95 -0.17
CA ASP A 139 18.00 -86.89 -0.71
C ASP A 139 18.10 -86.92 -2.26
N LEU A 140 16.94 -86.88 -2.93
CA LEU A 140 16.83 -86.94 -4.39
C LEU A 140 16.87 -85.55 -5.02
N GLN A 141 18.09 -85.09 -5.29
CA GLN A 141 18.40 -83.83 -5.98
C GLN A 141 18.08 -83.87 -7.50
N THR A 142 17.31 -84.87 -7.94
CA THR A 142 16.67 -84.98 -9.26
C THR A 142 15.22 -85.39 -9.00
N GLY A 143 14.26 -84.56 -9.39
CA GLY A 143 12.90 -84.59 -8.84
C GLY A 143 12.09 -85.87 -9.08
N GLU A 144 11.21 -86.16 -8.12
CA GLU A 144 10.26 -87.30 -8.13
C GLU A 144 9.10 -87.10 -9.11
N GLY A 145 8.82 -85.87 -9.50
CA GLY A 145 7.80 -85.54 -10.49
C GLY A 145 7.65 -84.05 -10.77
N ALA A 146 6.81 -83.73 -11.74
CA ALA A 146 6.32 -82.39 -12.00
C ALA A 146 4.82 -82.44 -12.30
N VAL A 147 4.04 -81.56 -11.66
CA VAL A 147 2.59 -81.43 -11.88
C VAL A 147 2.37 -80.37 -12.97
N PRO A 148 1.85 -80.72 -14.15
CA PRO A 148 1.58 -79.74 -15.21
C PRO A 148 0.34 -78.90 -14.86
N VAL A 149 0.42 -77.62 -15.17
CA VAL A 149 -0.61 -76.62 -14.85
C VAL A 149 -0.95 -75.86 -16.13
N LYS A 150 -2.23 -75.84 -16.50
CA LYS A 150 -2.71 -74.98 -17.60
C LYS A 150 -3.06 -73.61 -17.04
N ILE A 151 -2.58 -72.58 -17.71
CA ILE A 151 -2.85 -71.19 -17.34
C ILE A 151 -3.76 -70.59 -18.41
N ALA A 152 -4.77 -69.83 -17.96
CA ALA A 152 -5.64 -69.03 -18.80
C ALA A 152 -5.29 -67.54 -18.67
N ASP A 153 -4.61 -67.05 -19.72
CA ASP A 153 -4.37 -65.66 -20.08
C ASP A 153 -5.69 -64.84 -20.09
N ASN A 154 -5.67 -63.69 -19.42
CA ASN A 154 -6.79 -62.74 -19.33
C ASN A 154 -6.57 -61.43 -20.12
N ASP A 155 -5.41 -61.26 -20.75
CA ASP A 155 -5.07 -60.07 -21.52
C ASP A 155 -5.66 -60.09 -22.93
N SER A 156 -5.77 -58.90 -23.53
CA SER A 156 -6.35 -58.75 -24.87
C SER A 156 -5.61 -57.73 -25.71
N VAL A 157 -5.27 -58.12 -26.94
CA VAL A 157 -4.50 -57.30 -27.88
C VAL A 157 -5.42 -56.37 -28.66
N GLY A 158 -5.03 -55.10 -28.72
CA GLY A 158 -5.81 -54.05 -29.34
C GLY A 158 -5.14 -52.69 -29.15
N VAL A 159 -5.55 -51.74 -29.99
CA VAL A 159 -5.17 -50.33 -29.87
C VAL A 159 -6.43 -49.58 -29.45
N LEU A 160 -6.35 -48.90 -28.30
CA LEU A 160 -7.42 -48.09 -27.76
C LEU A 160 -7.20 -46.63 -28.18
N ILE A 161 -8.24 -46.02 -28.75
CA ILE A 161 -8.28 -44.61 -29.13
C ILE A 161 -9.36 -43.95 -28.27
N SER A 162 -9.09 -42.77 -27.70
CA SER A 162 -10.03 -42.09 -26.80
C SER A 162 -11.32 -41.63 -27.50
N GLU A 163 -11.19 -41.19 -28.75
CA GLU A 163 -12.27 -40.62 -29.55
C GLU A 163 -12.68 -41.50 -30.74
N THR A 164 -13.91 -41.29 -31.22
CA THR A 164 -14.42 -41.91 -32.46
C THR A 164 -14.81 -40.89 -33.53
N SER A 165 -14.97 -39.62 -33.16
CA SER A 165 -15.09 -38.49 -34.10
C SER A 165 -14.61 -37.19 -33.48
N LEU A 166 -13.93 -36.33 -34.24
CA LEU A 166 -13.55 -34.97 -33.86
C LEU A 166 -13.99 -33.94 -34.92
N THR A 167 -14.11 -32.67 -34.52
CA THR A 167 -14.42 -31.55 -35.42
C THR A 167 -13.32 -30.50 -35.34
N LEU A 168 -12.73 -30.18 -36.49
CA LEU A 168 -11.65 -29.19 -36.63
C LEU A 168 -12.22 -27.90 -37.23
N VAL A 169 -11.68 -26.76 -36.80
CA VAL A 169 -11.98 -25.43 -37.35
C VAL A 169 -10.67 -24.81 -37.84
N GLU A 170 -10.71 -24.18 -39.01
CA GLU A 170 -9.54 -23.55 -39.61
C GLU A 170 -9.02 -22.35 -38.80
N SER A 171 -7.69 -22.17 -38.78
CA SER A 171 -7.04 -21.06 -38.09
C SER A 171 -5.75 -20.61 -38.77
N ASP A 172 -5.49 -19.31 -38.77
CA ASP A 172 -4.34 -18.65 -39.41
C ASP A 172 -2.96 -19.08 -38.85
N ASP A 173 -2.92 -19.67 -37.64
CA ASP A 173 -1.68 -19.96 -36.91
C ASP A 173 -1.63 -21.34 -36.23
N GLY A 174 -2.65 -22.18 -36.42
CA GLY A 174 -2.72 -23.51 -35.81
C GLY A 174 -2.80 -23.49 -34.27
N THR A 175 -3.33 -22.42 -33.66
CA THR A 175 -3.61 -22.36 -32.21
C THR A 175 -4.85 -23.16 -31.80
N VAL A 176 -5.84 -23.28 -32.69
CA VAL A 176 -6.99 -24.17 -32.48
C VAL A 176 -6.54 -25.60 -32.78
N ARG A 177 -6.39 -26.42 -31.72
CA ARG A 177 -5.94 -27.81 -31.83
C ARG A 177 -6.88 -28.74 -31.10
N GLU A 178 -7.39 -29.74 -31.81
CA GLU A 178 -8.05 -30.89 -31.20
C GLU A 178 -7.02 -31.98 -30.85
N THR A 179 -7.35 -32.83 -29.88
CA THR A 179 -6.46 -33.92 -29.46
C THR A 179 -7.21 -35.21 -29.20
N TYR A 180 -6.59 -36.33 -29.51
CA TYR A 180 -7.03 -37.64 -29.04
C TYR A 180 -5.85 -38.43 -28.48
N ARG A 181 -6.15 -39.44 -27.66
CA ARG A 181 -5.15 -40.29 -27.01
C ARG A 181 -5.19 -41.71 -27.56
N VAL A 182 -4.02 -42.34 -27.60
CA VAL A 182 -3.84 -43.72 -28.04
C VAL A 182 -3.02 -44.49 -27.01
N ARG A 183 -3.38 -45.76 -26.76
CA ARG A 183 -2.56 -46.74 -26.03
C ARG A 183 -2.82 -48.16 -26.52
N LEU A 184 -1.99 -49.11 -26.10
CA LEU A 184 -2.24 -50.54 -26.30
C LEU A 184 -3.08 -51.11 -25.14
N SER A 185 -3.82 -52.19 -25.37
CA SER A 185 -4.65 -52.87 -24.35
C SER A 185 -3.97 -54.06 -23.66
N SER A 186 -2.77 -54.46 -24.12
CA SER A 186 -1.86 -55.37 -23.43
C SER A 186 -0.41 -54.97 -23.72
N ARG A 187 0.53 -55.44 -22.90
CA ARG A 187 1.97 -55.23 -23.08
C ARG A 187 2.49 -55.97 -24.32
N PRO A 188 3.19 -55.28 -25.23
CA PRO A 188 3.85 -55.92 -26.36
C PRO A 188 5.22 -56.47 -25.96
N VAL A 189 5.70 -57.48 -26.67
CA VAL A 189 7.04 -58.08 -26.49
C VAL A 189 8.12 -57.41 -27.35
N ALA A 190 7.74 -56.48 -28.24
CA ALA A 190 8.64 -55.63 -29.01
C ALA A 190 7.96 -54.30 -29.36
N ASP A 191 8.75 -53.27 -29.67
CA ASP A 191 8.23 -51.92 -29.96
C ASP A 191 7.16 -51.94 -31.08
N VAL A 192 6.03 -51.30 -30.81
CA VAL A 192 4.89 -51.16 -31.71
C VAL A 192 4.84 -49.72 -32.20
N SER A 193 5.02 -49.50 -33.49
CA SER A 193 4.77 -48.19 -34.09
C SER A 193 3.33 -48.14 -34.62
N ILE A 194 2.56 -47.15 -34.18
CA ILE A 194 1.24 -46.85 -34.75
C ILE A 194 1.41 -45.66 -35.69
N ALA A 195 1.32 -45.90 -37.00
CA ALA A 195 1.30 -44.84 -38.00
C ALA A 195 -0.15 -44.39 -38.25
N VAL A 196 -0.35 -43.08 -38.38
CA VAL A 196 -1.64 -42.45 -38.66
C VAL A 196 -1.60 -41.87 -40.07
N GLN A 197 -2.68 -42.06 -40.83
CA GLN A 197 -2.82 -41.58 -42.19
C GLN A 197 -4.26 -41.16 -42.48
N GLU A 198 -4.43 -39.93 -42.96
CA GLU A 198 -5.68 -39.36 -43.45
C GLU A 198 -6.13 -39.95 -44.81
N SER A 199 -7.44 -39.88 -45.04
CA SER A 199 -8.06 -40.13 -46.34
C SER A 199 -9.34 -39.30 -46.49
N PRO A 200 -9.47 -38.45 -47.53
CA PRO A 200 -8.45 -38.06 -48.52
C PRO A 200 -7.19 -37.40 -47.94
N ASP A 201 -6.23 -37.12 -48.83
CA ASP A 201 -4.91 -36.51 -48.58
C ASP A 201 -5.06 -34.98 -48.64
N GLU A 202 -5.03 -34.29 -47.48
CA GLU A 202 -5.42 -32.87 -47.38
C GLU A 202 -4.26 -31.99 -46.87
N PRO A 203 -3.61 -31.18 -47.73
CA PRO A 203 -2.35 -30.51 -47.41
C PRO A 203 -2.36 -29.46 -46.29
N SER A 204 -3.54 -29.03 -45.84
CA SER A 204 -3.74 -28.08 -44.73
C SER A 204 -3.92 -28.77 -43.37
N LEU A 205 -4.16 -30.08 -43.34
CA LEU A 205 -4.26 -30.87 -42.10
C LEU A 205 -2.87 -31.20 -41.56
N HIS A 206 -2.65 -30.92 -40.27
CA HIS A 206 -1.42 -31.27 -39.55
C HIS A 206 -1.70 -32.29 -38.45
N ILE A 207 -0.91 -33.37 -38.44
CA ILE A 207 -0.98 -34.46 -37.46
C ILE A 207 0.34 -34.54 -36.71
N GLU A 208 0.36 -34.13 -35.44
CA GLU A 208 1.57 -34.09 -34.61
C GLU A 208 1.41 -34.93 -33.32
N PRO A 209 2.15 -36.05 -33.17
CA PRO A 209 2.92 -36.77 -34.19
C PRO A 209 2.04 -37.66 -35.07
N SER A 210 2.37 -37.78 -36.36
CA SER A 210 1.75 -38.74 -37.29
C SER A 210 2.20 -40.20 -37.11
N GLY A 211 3.06 -40.46 -36.12
CA GLY A 211 3.48 -41.81 -35.74
C GLY A 211 3.83 -41.88 -34.25
N LEU A 212 3.24 -42.86 -33.56
CA LEU A 212 3.51 -43.17 -32.15
C LEU A 212 4.44 -44.36 -32.02
N LEU A 213 5.07 -44.50 -30.84
CA LEU A 213 5.96 -45.62 -30.52
C LEU A 213 5.68 -46.12 -29.10
N PHE A 214 5.09 -47.31 -29.01
CA PHE A 214 4.80 -48.01 -27.77
C PHE A 214 5.83 -49.11 -27.56
N THR A 215 6.73 -48.92 -26.59
CA THR A 215 7.69 -49.93 -26.15
C THR A 215 7.05 -50.84 -25.10
N PRO A 216 7.68 -51.97 -24.75
CA PRO A 216 7.27 -52.79 -23.59
C PRO A 216 7.31 -52.06 -22.22
N GLU A 217 7.68 -50.78 -22.16
CA GLU A 217 7.77 -49.97 -20.93
C GLU A 217 6.72 -48.84 -20.87
N ASN A 218 6.16 -48.40 -22.00
CA ASN A 218 5.18 -47.30 -22.04
C ASN A 218 3.85 -47.65 -22.77
N TRP A 219 3.62 -48.93 -23.08
CA TRP A 219 2.47 -49.42 -23.85
C TRP A 219 1.08 -48.98 -23.36
N ASN A 220 0.89 -48.89 -22.04
CA ASN A 220 -0.35 -48.49 -21.39
C ASN A 220 -0.47 -46.98 -21.14
N GLN A 221 0.60 -46.23 -21.39
CA GLN A 221 0.62 -44.78 -21.27
C GLN A 221 -0.10 -44.16 -22.47
N GLU A 222 -1.03 -43.26 -22.20
CA GLU A 222 -1.83 -42.60 -23.22
C GLU A 222 -1.01 -41.53 -23.96
N GLN A 223 -0.52 -41.88 -25.15
CA GLN A 223 0.21 -40.96 -26.02
C GLN A 223 -0.78 -40.07 -26.79
N GLU A 224 -0.49 -38.78 -26.83
CA GLU A 224 -1.35 -37.74 -27.40
C GLU A 224 -1.01 -37.49 -28.88
N ILE A 225 -2.03 -37.42 -29.73
CA ILE A 225 -1.93 -36.89 -31.08
C ILE A 225 -2.73 -35.59 -31.15
N ARG A 226 -2.09 -34.56 -31.71
CA ARG A 226 -2.66 -33.23 -31.92
C ARG A 226 -3.01 -33.06 -33.39
N LEU A 227 -4.17 -32.45 -33.62
CA LEU A 227 -4.72 -32.18 -34.94
C LEU A 227 -5.03 -30.69 -35.03
N TRP A 228 -4.60 -30.04 -36.11
CA TRP A 228 -5.10 -28.73 -36.52
C TRP A 228 -5.19 -28.65 -38.03
N ILE A 229 -6.00 -27.73 -38.53
CA ILE A 229 -6.07 -27.40 -39.95
C ILE A 229 -5.75 -25.91 -40.11
N GLU A 230 -4.76 -25.63 -40.95
CA GLU A 230 -4.36 -24.25 -41.27
C GLU A 230 -5.33 -23.64 -42.29
N LEU A 231 -5.68 -22.37 -42.11
CA LEU A 231 -6.53 -21.65 -43.07
C LEU A 231 -5.83 -21.57 -44.45
N ASP A 232 -6.49 -22.06 -45.51
CA ASP A 232 -6.00 -21.94 -46.89
C ASP A 232 -6.83 -20.95 -47.76
N GLU A 233 -6.51 -20.80 -49.05
CA GLU A 233 -7.18 -19.84 -49.96
C GLU A 233 -8.31 -20.45 -50.81
N LEU A 234 -8.72 -21.71 -50.54
CA LEU A 234 -9.72 -22.46 -51.29
C LEU A 234 -10.98 -22.77 -50.45
N ASP A 235 -12.06 -22.04 -50.75
CA ASP A 235 -13.45 -22.32 -50.37
C ASP A 235 -13.84 -23.76 -50.78
N ASN A 236 -13.70 -24.70 -49.84
CA ASN A 236 -13.98 -26.13 -49.96
C ASN A 236 -15.05 -26.51 -48.92
N ASP A 237 -16.23 -26.96 -49.38
CA ASP A 237 -17.36 -27.36 -48.51
C ASP A 237 -16.95 -28.33 -47.38
N ASP A 238 -17.38 -28.08 -46.12
CA ASP A 238 -17.21 -28.89 -44.89
C ASP A 238 -16.75 -30.34 -45.14
N LEU A 239 -15.44 -30.60 -45.03
CA LEU A 239 -14.86 -31.86 -45.48
C LEU A 239 -14.95 -32.96 -44.42
N LEU A 240 -15.43 -34.14 -44.83
CA LEU A 240 -15.44 -35.34 -44.00
C LEU A 240 -14.23 -36.23 -44.33
N LEU A 241 -13.32 -36.32 -43.37
CA LEU A 241 -12.04 -37.02 -43.42
C LEU A 241 -12.06 -38.27 -42.54
N THR A 242 -11.22 -39.25 -42.87
CA THR A 242 -10.98 -40.44 -42.05
C THR A 242 -9.51 -40.55 -41.70
N LEU A 243 -9.15 -40.47 -40.41
CA LEU A 243 -7.84 -40.92 -39.95
C LEU A 243 -7.88 -42.43 -39.75
N SER A 244 -7.05 -43.11 -40.52
CA SER A 244 -6.81 -44.55 -40.40
C SER A 244 -5.51 -44.81 -39.65
N HIS A 245 -5.48 -45.86 -38.84
CA HIS A 245 -4.35 -46.22 -37.99
C HIS A 245 -3.81 -47.59 -38.40
N SER A 246 -2.49 -47.72 -38.46
CA SER A 246 -1.83 -48.99 -38.79
C SER A 246 -0.71 -49.31 -37.80
N ALA A 247 -0.80 -50.47 -37.16
CA ALA A 247 0.27 -51.00 -36.33
C ALA A 247 1.38 -51.62 -37.20
N THR A 248 2.63 -51.38 -36.82
CA THR A 248 3.79 -52.13 -37.32
C THR A 248 4.69 -52.48 -36.14
N SER A 249 4.79 -53.78 -35.86
CA SER A 249 5.78 -54.35 -34.95
C SER A 249 6.41 -55.61 -35.54
N VAL A 250 7.47 -56.09 -34.89
CA VAL A 250 7.95 -57.48 -35.01
C VAL A 250 7.30 -58.41 -33.98
N ASP A 251 6.57 -57.85 -33.03
CA ASP A 251 5.58 -58.54 -32.21
C ASP A 251 4.49 -59.17 -33.12
N PRO A 252 4.22 -60.49 -33.01
CA PRO A 252 3.21 -61.17 -33.83
C PRO A 252 1.79 -60.65 -33.65
N ASP A 253 1.46 -60.16 -32.46
CA ASP A 253 0.10 -59.76 -32.08
C ASP A 253 -0.17 -58.30 -32.44
N TYR A 254 0.82 -57.42 -32.28
CA TYR A 254 0.77 -56.01 -32.72
C TYR A 254 1.31 -55.81 -34.16
N GLY A 255 1.11 -56.81 -35.02
CA GLY A 255 1.55 -56.80 -36.41
C GLY A 255 0.64 -56.03 -37.40
N PRO A 256 1.07 -55.86 -38.67
CA PRO A 256 0.39 -55.06 -39.71
C PRO A 256 -0.89 -55.72 -40.30
N GLY A 257 -1.61 -56.46 -39.48
CA GLY A 257 -2.97 -56.97 -39.75
C GLY A 257 -3.93 -56.77 -38.56
N LEU A 258 -3.49 -56.11 -37.49
CA LEU A 258 -4.34 -55.73 -36.36
C LEU A 258 -5.38 -54.71 -36.81
N ALA A 259 -6.65 -54.97 -36.50
CA ALA A 259 -7.74 -54.04 -36.79
C ALA A 259 -7.79 -52.96 -35.70
N ILE A 260 -7.50 -51.72 -36.09
CA ILE A 260 -7.63 -50.52 -35.26
C ILE A 260 -8.88 -49.76 -35.74
N PRO A 261 -9.69 -49.14 -34.85
CA PRO A 261 -10.79 -48.29 -35.28
C PRO A 261 -10.30 -47.05 -36.03
N ASP A 262 -10.95 -46.71 -37.14
CA ASP A 262 -10.74 -45.42 -37.82
C ASP A 262 -11.40 -44.27 -37.01
N LEU A 263 -10.77 -43.09 -37.00
CA LEU A 263 -11.30 -41.86 -36.39
C LEU A 263 -11.85 -40.93 -37.47
N THR A 264 -13.12 -40.53 -37.36
CA THR A 264 -13.74 -39.60 -38.33
C THR A 264 -13.44 -38.15 -37.96
N LEU A 265 -13.01 -37.33 -38.91
CA LEU A 265 -12.84 -35.89 -38.74
C LEU A 265 -13.85 -35.13 -39.61
N SER A 266 -14.40 -34.03 -39.11
CA SER A 266 -15.11 -33.03 -39.92
C SER A 266 -14.40 -31.69 -39.83
N THR A 267 -14.02 -31.07 -40.95
CA THR A 267 -13.48 -29.70 -40.96
C THR A 267 -14.62 -28.67 -41.08
N PHE A 268 -14.33 -27.41 -40.77
CA PHE A 268 -15.25 -26.29 -40.88
C PHE A 268 -14.47 -25.02 -41.28
N ASP A 269 -14.85 -24.41 -42.41
CA ASP A 269 -14.25 -23.18 -42.97
C ASP A 269 -14.35 -22.02 -41.97
N PHE A 270 -13.26 -21.24 -41.83
CA PHE A 270 -13.25 -20.00 -41.08
C PHE A 270 -12.67 -18.79 -41.86
N THR A 271 -13.31 -18.44 -42.97
CA THR A 271 -13.00 -17.27 -43.81
C THR A 271 -13.07 -15.93 -43.03
N LEU A 272 -11.92 -15.48 -42.52
CA LEU A 272 -11.78 -14.17 -41.86
C LEU A 272 -12.29 -13.00 -42.75
N PRO A 273 -13.07 -12.06 -42.21
CA PRO A 273 -13.51 -10.88 -42.96
C PRO A 273 -12.33 -10.01 -43.44
N PRO A 274 -12.43 -9.34 -44.61
CA PRO A 274 -11.41 -8.40 -45.06
C PRO A 274 -11.12 -7.30 -44.02
N VAL A 275 -9.85 -6.90 -43.94
CA VAL A 275 -9.38 -5.82 -43.07
C VAL A 275 -9.35 -4.52 -43.86
N ALA A 276 -10.09 -3.52 -43.40
CA ALA A 276 -10.04 -2.16 -43.91
C ALA A 276 -8.95 -1.32 -43.21
N ARG A 277 -8.22 -0.51 -43.97
CA ARG A 277 -7.27 0.50 -43.48
C ARG A 277 -7.59 1.85 -44.12
N LEU A 278 -7.39 2.94 -43.39
CA LEU A 278 -7.57 4.32 -43.83
C LEU A 278 -6.21 4.95 -44.14
N SER A 279 -6.15 5.81 -45.16
CA SER A 279 -4.94 6.53 -45.55
C SER A 279 -5.27 7.83 -46.28
N LEU A 280 -4.37 8.81 -46.28
CA LEU A 280 -4.50 10.01 -47.11
C LEU A 280 -3.73 9.85 -48.42
N LEU A 281 -4.37 10.21 -49.54
CA LEU A 281 -3.75 10.27 -50.87
C LEU A 281 -3.17 11.65 -51.21
N THR A 282 -3.50 12.65 -50.39
CA THR A 282 -3.12 14.06 -50.50
C THR A 282 -2.33 14.47 -49.26
N SER A 283 -1.94 15.74 -49.18
CA SER A 283 -1.60 16.34 -47.89
C SER A 283 -2.75 16.14 -46.88
N GLY A 284 -2.38 15.93 -45.61
CA GLY A 284 -3.30 16.06 -44.47
C GLY A 284 -3.37 17.49 -43.93
N ILE A 285 -2.35 18.32 -44.21
CA ILE A 285 -2.41 19.77 -44.03
C ILE A 285 -3.22 20.35 -45.18
N LEU A 286 -4.28 21.08 -44.83
CA LEU A 286 -5.18 21.80 -45.71
C LEU A 286 -5.18 23.28 -45.30
N HIS A 287 -5.27 24.17 -46.28
CA HIS A 287 -5.56 25.59 -46.05
C HIS A 287 -7.04 25.84 -46.36
N GLU A 288 -7.63 26.89 -45.80
CA GLU A 288 -9.07 27.15 -45.93
C GLU A 288 -9.41 27.78 -47.29
N ALA A 289 -8.58 28.72 -47.76
CA ALA A 289 -8.33 29.16 -49.13
C ALA A 289 -9.40 28.81 -50.20
N THR A 290 -10.60 29.37 -50.04
CA THR A 290 -11.81 29.24 -50.88
C THR A 290 -12.56 27.90 -50.83
N PRO A 291 -13.91 27.91 -50.90
CA PRO A 291 -14.70 26.75 -50.49
C PRO A 291 -14.54 25.56 -51.42
N GLY A 292 -14.16 24.42 -50.84
CA GLY A 292 -14.02 23.15 -51.57
C GLY A 292 -12.59 22.64 -51.74
N ILE A 293 -11.64 23.11 -50.94
CA ILE A 293 -10.39 22.36 -50.71
C ILE A 293 -10.74 21.02 -50.04
N THR A 294 -10.19 19.93 -50.60
CA THR A 294 -10.50 18.57 -50.15
C THR A 294 -9.25 17.71 -49.99
N ALA A 295 -9.06 17.14 -48.81
CA ALA A 295 -8.24 15.94 -48.67
C ALA A 295 -8.94 14.74 -49.30
N THR A 296 -8.17 13.81 -49.87
CA THR A 296 -8.71 12.53 -50.34
C THR A 296 -8.29 11.40 -49.41
N ALA A 297 -9.20 10.98 -48.55
CA ALA A 297 -9.06 9.81 -47.70
C ALA A 297 -9.42 8.53 -48.48
N ARG A 298 -8.50 7.57 -48.55
CA ARG A 298 -8.73 6.23 -49.12
C ARG A 298 -9.01 5.23 -48.02
N VAL A 299 -10.12 4.53 -48.15
CA VAL A 299 -10.38 3.26 -47.46
C VAL A 299 -9.99 2.13 -48.39
N GLU A 300 -9.11 1.25 -47.92
CA GLU A 300 -8.59 0.10 -48.67
C GLU A 300 -8.78 -1.20 -47.89
N LEU A 301 -9.35 -2.21 -48.56
CA LEU A 301 -9.45 -3.58 -48.04
C LEU A 301 -8.19 -4.37 -48.43
N ASN A 302 -7.65 -5.15 -47.50
CA ASN A 302 -6.49 -6.01 -47.75
C ASN A 302 -6.76 -7.12 -48.79
N ARG A 303 -7.99 -7.66 -48.83
CA ARG A 303 -8.48 -8.64 -49.81
C ARG A 303 -9.94 -8.38 -50.19
N ALA A 304 -10.43 -9.02 -51.24
CA ALA A 304 -11.85 -9.00 -51.57
C ALA A 304 -12.66 -9.82 -50.54
N GLY A 305 -13.89 -9.39 -50.26
CA GLY A 305 -14.86 -10.24 -49.55
C GLY A 305 -15.63 -11.13 -50.52
N ASN A 306 -15.94 -12.35 -50.09
CA ASN A 306 -16.85 -13.27 -50.81
C ASN A 306 -18.30 -12.75 -50.81
N ASP A 307 -18.66 -11.95 -49.80
CA ASP A 307 -19.96 -11.32 -49.60
C ASP A 307 -19.81 -9.79 -49.46
N THR A 308 -20.91 -9.02 -49.49
CA THR A 308 -20.85 -7.54 -49.51
C THR A 308 -20.30 -6.97 -48.20
N VAL A 309 -19.20 -6.23 -48.32
CA VAL A 309 -18.45 -5.60 -47.22
C VAL A 309 -18.89 -4.15 -47.06
N ILE A 310 -19.04 -3.67 -45.83
CA ILE A 310 -19.40 -2.27 -45.51
C ILE A 310 -18.46 -1.74 -44.42
N VAL A 311 -17.80 -0.62 -44.71
CA VAL A 311 -17.01 0.18 -43.75
C VAL A 311 -17.76 1.49 -43.52
N HIS A 312 -18.02 1.88 -42.28
CA HIS A 312 -18.51 3.22 -41.98
C HIS A 312 -17.31 4.16 -41.89
N LEU A 313 -17.34 5.28 -42.63
CA LEU A 313 -16.34 6.35 -42.56
C LEU A 313 -17.04 7.59 -42.02
N ALA A 314 -16.53 8.08 -40.89
CA ALA A 314 -16.98 9.31 -40.27
C ALA A 314 -15.81 10.29 -40.05
N THR A 315 -16.12 11.53 -39.73
CA THR A 315 -15.19 12.52 -39.17
C THR A 315 -15.51 12.78 -37.70
N LEU A 316 -14.49 13.11 -36.92
CA LEU A 316 -14.58 13.45 -35.51
C LEU A 316 -13.87 14.77 -35.25
N ASP A 317 -14.54 15.66 -34.51
CA ASP A 317 -14.01 16.96 -34.12
C ASP A 317 -12.73 16.81 -33.27
N GLY A 318 -11.78 17.72 -33.44
CA GLY A 318 -10.54 17.78 -32.66
C GLY A 318 -10.45 19.11 -31.90
N THR A 319 -9.57 20.01 -32.34
CA THR A 319 -9.79 21.45 -32.11
C THR A 319 -10.77 21.97 -33.15
N ALA A 320 -10.61 21.57 -34.42
CA ALA A 320 -11.52 21.93 -35.50
C ALA A 320 -12.82 21.13 -35.37
N THR A 321 -13.93 21.79 -35.65
CA THR A 321 -15.30 21.38 -35.36
C THR A 321 -16.22 21.55 -36.57
N ALA A 322 -17.12 20.59 -36.77
CA ALA A 322 -18.16 20.73 -37.77
C ALA A 322 -19.40 21.43 -37.20
N PRO A 323 -20.05 22.36 -37.94
CA PRO A 323 -19.84 22.66 -39.35
C PRO A 323 -19.11 23.99 -39.62
N GLY A 324 -18.37 24.52 -38.65
CA GLY A 324 -17.66 25.79 -38.79
C GLY A 324 -16.48 25.64 -39.75
N ASP A 325 -15.62 24.67 -39.41
CA ASP A 325 -14.21 24.68 -39.81
C ASP A 325 -13.95 23.50 -40.79
N TYR A 326 -14.81 22.48 -40.73
CA TYR A 326 -14.90 21.44 -41.76
C TYR A 326 -16.32 20.88 -41.93
N VAL A 327 -16.59 20.25 -43.08
CA VAL A 327 -17.89 19.64 -43.39
C VAL A 327 -17.93 18.20 -42.87
N ALA A 328 -18.70 17.96 -41.82
CA ALA A 328 -18.93 16.64 -41.24
C ALA A 328 -19.30 15.57 -42.28
N LEU A 329 -18.63 14.43 -42.18
CA LEU A 329 -18.85 13.22 -42.95
C LEU A 329 -19.34 12.11 -42.02
N ASP A 330 -20.40 11.40 -42.43
CA ASP A 330 -20.84 10.14 -41.84
C ASP A 330 -21.48 9.31 -42.97
N ARG A 331 -20.85 8.20 -43.39
CA ARG A 331 -21.38 7.35 -44.46
C ARG A 331 -20.82 5.94 -44.55
N ASP A 332 -21.68 5.04 -45.04
CA ASP A 332 -21.33 3.68 -45.47
C ASP A 332 -20.54 3.68 -46.80
N LEU A 333 -19.38 3.04 -46.80
CA LEU A 333 -18.62 2.66 -47.99
C LEU A 333 -18.88 1.18 -48.29
N VAL A 334 -19.66 0.93 -49.34
CA VAL A 334 -20.11 -0.42 -49.72
C VAL A 334 -19.18 -1.01 -50.78
N PHE A 335 -18.46 -2.06 -50.43
CA PHE A 335 -17.58 -2.81 -51.33
C PHE A 335 -18.28 -4.13 -51.73
N LEU A 336 -18.63 -4.24 -53.01
CA LEU A 336 -19.31 -5.42 -53.55
C LEU A 336 -18.32 -6.60 -53.74
N PRO A 337 -18.79 -7.86 -53.73
CA PRO A 337 -17.94 -9.03 -53.97
C PRO A 337 -17.16 -8.91 -55.28
N ASN A 338 -15.86 -9.23 -55.23
CA ASN A 338 -14.93 -9.13 -56.37
C ASN A 338 -14.84 -7.74 -57.03
N ALA A 339 -15.24 -6.65 -56.35
CA ALA A 339 -15.10 -5.28 -56.83
C ALA A 339 -13.71 -4.68 -56.52
N ALA A 340 -13.53 -3.39 -56.78
CA ALA A 340 -12.30 -2.68 -56.44
C ALA A 340 -12.12 -2.59 -54.92
N LEU A 341 -10.92 -2.95 -54.44
CA LEU A 341 -10.58 -2.96 -53.00
C LEU A 341 -10.42 -1.57 -52.37
N ARG A 342 -10.63 -0.49 -53.13
CA ARG A 342 -10.31 0.89 -52.74
C ARG A 342 -11.50 1.81 -53.01
N GLN A 343 -11.86 2.64 -52.04
CA GLN A 343 -12.79 3.75 -52.22
C GLN A 343 -12.15 5.04 -51.72
N ASP A 344 -12.13 6.05 -52.60
CA ASP A 344 -11.52 7.35 -52.36
C ASP A 344 -12.62 8.36 -52.00
N VAL A 345 -12.37 9.15 -50.95
CA VAL A 345 -13.36 9.99 -50.29
C VAL A 345 -12.83 11.39 -50.10
N ALA A 346 -13.52 12.37 -50.68
CA ALA A 346 -13.26 13.78 -50.39
C ALA A 346 -13.77 14.12 -48.99
N VAL A 347 -12.85 14.55 -48.12
CA VAL A 347 -13.11 15.25 -46.86
C VAL A 347 -12.93 16.73 -47.15
N THR A 348 -13.88 17.58 -46.77
CA THR A 348 -13.95 18.98 -47.22
C THR A 348 -13.80 19.92 -46.03
N VAL A 349 -12.86 20.85 -46.11
CA VAL A 349 -12.68 21.95 -45.15
C VAL A 349 -13.63 23.09 -45.50
N ALA A 350 -14.05 23.86 -44.49
CA ALA A 350 -14.88 25.05 -44.68
C ALA A 350 -13.99 26.30 -44.83
N ASP A 351 -14.58 27.42 -45.24
CA ASP A 351 -13.88 28.65 -45.62
C ASP A 351 -14.77 29.81 -45.16
N ASP A 352 -14.26 30.68 -44.28
CA ASP A 352 -15.07 31.66 -43.55
C ASP A 352 -14.47 33.09 -43.56
N ALA A 353 -14.16 33.72 -42.42
CA ALA A 353 -13.59 35.07 -42.26
C ALA A 353 -13.11 35.32 -40.79
N VAL A 354 -12.74 34.26 -40.06
CA VAL A 354 -12.26 34.28 -38.68
C VAL A 354 -10.82 33.79 -38.66
N ILE A 355 -9.92 34.62 -38.13
CA ILE A 355 -8.51 34.26 -37.97
C ILE A 355 -8.37 33.29 -36.80
N GLU A 356 -7.79 32.13 -37.05
CA GLU A 356 -7.75 30.97 -36.15
C GLU A 356 -6.34 30.35 -36.07
N PRO A 357 -6.01 29.59 -35.01
CA PRO A 357 -4.70 28.93 -34.91
C PRO A 357 -4.55 27.76 -35.90
N GLU A 358 -3.38 27.11 -35.93
CA GLU A 358 -3.26 25.81 -36.60
C GLU A 358 -4.10 24.77 -35.85
N GLU A 359 -5.11 24.23 -36.54
CA GLU A 359 -6.23 23.47 -36.00
C GLU A 359 -6.21 22.03 -36.54
N HIS A 360 -6.96 21.09 -35.95
CA HIS A 360 -7.01 19.71 -36.43
C HIS A 360 -8.30 18.95 -36.10
N PHE A 361 -8.64 17.96 -36.93
CA PHE A 361 -9.74 17.00 -36.75
C PHE A 361 -9.34 15.61 -37.28
N GLU A 362 -10.13 14.56 -37.01
CA GLU A 362 -9.86 13.21 -37.51
C GLU A 362 -10.89 12.73 -38.52
N ALA A 363 -10.46 11.94 -39.50
CA ALA A 363 -11.33 11.01 -40.23
C ALA A 363 -11.08 9.59 -39.73
N VAL A 364 -12.14 8.83 -39.44
CA VAL A 364 -12.10 7.53 -38.75
C VAL A 364 -12.95 6.48 -39.45
N ILE A 365 -12.46 5.24 -39.56
CA ILE A 365 -13.24 4.10 -40.04
C ILE A 365 -13.67 3.17 -38.90
N THR A 366 -14.92 2.70 -38.98
CA THR A 366 -15.50 1.75 -38.03
C THR A 366 -16.15 0.57 -38.76
N PRO A 367 -16.20 -0.63 -38.16
CA PRO A 367 -16.66 -1.83 -38.84
C PRO A 367 -18.19 -1.80 -39.01
N GLY A 368 -18.66 -1.99 -40.26
CA GLY A 368 -20.10 -2.03 -40.56
C GLY A 368 -20.63 -3.44 -40.78
N ARG A 369 -20.24 -4.06 -41.89
CA ARG A 369 -20.65 -5.43 -42.25
C ARG A 369 -19.51 -6.19 -42.90
N ASN A 370 -19.29 -7.43 -42.46
CA ASN A 370 -18.31 -8.36 -43.02
C ASN A 370 -16.91 -7.73 -43.20
N VAL A 371 -16.48 -6.94 -42.22
CA VAL A 371 -15.19 -6.23 -42.25
C VAL A 371 -14.57 -6.20 -40.86
N MET A 372 -13.25 -6.24 -40.79
CA MET A 372 -12.47 -5.85 -39.62
C MET A 372 -11.75 -4.52 -39.91
N ILE A 373 -11.37 -3.77 -38.89
CA ILE A 373 -10.56 -2.54 -39.05
C ILE A 373 -9.12 -2.84 -38.63
N GLY A 374 -8.15 -2.38 -39.41
CA GLY A 374 -6.72 -2.50 -39.11
C GLY A 374 -6.21 -1.37 -38.22
N GLU A 375 -4.92 -1.40 -37.89
CA GLU A 375 -4.27 -0.41 -37.02
C GLU A 375 -4.34 1.03 -37.58
N ASP A 376 -4.39 1.19 -38.89
CA ASP A 376 -4.65 2.47 -39.55
C ASP A 376 -6.17 2.76 -39.56
N ASP A 377 -6.77 2.92 -38.38
CA ASP A 377 -8.21 3.18 -38.21
C ASP A 377 -8.61 4.64 -38.42
N ARG A 378 -7.63 5.56 -38.37
CA ARG A 378 -7.81 7.01 -38.41
C ARG A 378 -6.72 7.71 -39.22
N VAL A 379 -7.05 8.92 -39.69
CA VAL A 379 -6.08 9.90 -40.17
C VAL A 379 -6.43 11.27 -39.63
N THR A 380 -5.46 11.95 -39.03
CA THR A 380 -5.58 13.35 -38.61
C THR A 380 -5.44 14.25 -39.83
N LEU A 381 -6.27 15.29 -39.89
CA LEU A 381 -6.18 16.39 -40.85
C LEU A 381 -5.89 17.68 -40.07
N THR A 382 -4.98 18.49 -40.59
CA THR A 382 -4.60 19.79 -40.02
C THR A 382 -5.22 20.88 -40.90
N VAL A 383 -5.89 21.83 -40.27
CA VAL A 383 -6.45 23.03 -40.89
C VAL A 383 -5.52 24.20 -40.58
N VAL A 384 -5.21 25.00 -41.60
CA VAL A 384 -4.31 26.15 -41.50
C VAL A 384 -4.98 27.34 -42.15
N ASP A 385 -5.46 28.24 -41.32
CA ASP A 385 -5.99 29.57 -41.65
C ASP A 385 -5.12 30.30 -42.71
N ASP A 386 -5.76 31.07 -43.58
CA ASP A 386 -5.12 31.98 -44.55
C ASP A 386 -5.72 33.41 -44.57
N ASP A 387 -6.45 33.78 -43.52
CA ASP A 387 -7.09 35.07 -43.35
C ASP A 387 -6.11 36.18 -42.87
N LEU A 388 -6.50 37.45 -42.97
CA LEU A 388 -5.56 38.59 -42.95
C LEU A 388 -5.75 39.58 -41.80
N THR A 389 -4.84 39.54 -40.81
CA THR A 389 -4.85 40.36 -39.58
C THR A 389 -5.17 41.84 -39.88
N PRO A 390 -6.33 42.37 -39.43
CA PRO A 390 -6.71 43.74 -39.72
C PRO A 390 -5.96 44.72 -38.82
N LEU A 391 -5.19 45.63 -39.43
CA LEU A 391 -4.59 46.75 -38.73
C LEU A 391 -5.63 47.84 -38.50
N SER A 392 -5.51 48.50 -37.36
CA SER A 392 -6.15 49.76 -37.04
C SER A 392 -5.08 50.83 -36.86
N LEU A 393 -5.38 52.06 -37.28
CA LEU A 393 -4.58 53.25 -36.98
C LEU A 393 -5.47 54.19 -36.16
N THR A 394 -4.95 54.72 -35.06
CA THR A 394 -5.62 55.72 -34.24
C THR A 394 -4.66 56.82 -33.83
N VAL A 395 -5.22 57.99 -33.52
CA VAL A 395 -4.54 59.13 -32.91
C VAL A 395 -5.57 59.89 -32.09
N THR A 396 -5.15 60.59 -31.04
CA THR A 396 -5.98 61.60 -30.39
C THR A 396 -5.75 62.96 -31.03
N ASN A 397 -6.65 63.92 -30.78
CA ASN A 397 -6.25 65.32 -30.88
C ASN A 397 -5.18 65.60 -29.80
N VAL A 398 -4.33 66.59 -30.04
CA VAL A 398 -3.21 66.95 -29.18
C VAL A 398 -3.03 68.47 -29.15
N GLU A 399 -2.62 69.01 -28.01
CA GLU A 399 -2.26 70.42 -27.87
C GLU A 399 -0.93 70.70 -28.62
N GLU A 400 -0.70 71.94 -29.07
CA GLU A 400 0.49 72.30 -29.86
C GLU A 400 1.81 72.03 -29.12
N ASP A 401 1.91 72.37 -27.83
CA ASP A 401 3.05 72.07 -26.94
C ASP A 401 3.33 70.59 -26.70
N SER A 402 2.41 69.68 -27.03
CA SER A 402 2.52 68.24 -26.75
C SER A 402 3.76 67.61 -27.42
N GLY A 403 4.37 68.32 -28.37
CA GLY A 403 5.68 68.01 -28.96
C GLY A 403 5.65 66.85 -29.96
N ALA A 404 4.70 65.91 -29.83
CA ALA A 404 4.36 64.94 -30.86
C ALA A 404 2.91 64.45 -30.76
N ALA A 405 2.27 64.25 -31.92
CA ALA A 405 1.06 63.45 -32.05
C ALA A 405 1.44 61.95 -32.09
N ASP A 406 1.01 61.18 -31.10
CA ASP A 406 1.34 59.74 -31.00
C ASP A 406 0.30 58.88 -31.74
N PHE A 407 0.63 58.49 -32.97
CA PHE A 407 -0.20 57.59 -33.77
C PHE A 407 0.01 56.14 -33.34
N VAL A 408 -1.03 55.45 -32.92
CA VAL A 408 -0.98 54.04 -32.51
C VAL A 408 -1.48 53.16 -33.65
N VAL A 409 -0.66 52.20 -34.07
CA VAL A 409 -1.08 51.09 -34.94
C VAL A 409 -1.33 49.86 -34.09
N SER A 410 -2.53 49.27 -34.18
CA SER A 410 -2.93 48.11 -33.36
C SER A 410 -3.59 47.02 -34.19
N ILE A 411 -3.44 45.77 -33.75
CA ILE A 411 -4.09 44.57 -34.27
C ILE A 411 -4.97 43.91 -33.18
N PRO A 412 -6.02 43.14 -33.53
CA PRO A 412 -7.00 42.65 -32.56
C PRO A 412 -6.46 41.66 -31.51
N PHE A 413 -5.42 40.89 -31.85
CA PHE A 413 -4.74 39.94 -30.97
C PHE A 413 -3.26 39.85 -31.36
N ALA A 414 -2.47 39.04 -30.65
CA ALA A 414 -1.01 39.03 -30.75
C ALA A 414 -0.52 37.98 -31.76
N GLU A 415 0.09 38.43 -32.87
CA GLU A 415 0.58 37.54 -33.92
C GLU A 415 1.76 36.65 -33.53
N THR A 416 1.86 35.49 -34.17
CA THR A 416 3.03 34.59 -34.08
C THR A 416 4.13 34.94 -35.09
N VAL A 417 3.80 35.73 -36.12
CA VAL A 417 4.70 36.17 -37.20
C VAL A 417 4.77 37.71 -37.29
N PRO A 418 5.90 38.30 -37.73
CA PRO A 418 6.06 39.75 -37.76
C PRO A 418 5.22 40.42 -38.85
N ILE A 419 4.40 41.41 -38.46
CA ILE A 419 3.63 42.26 -39.40
C ILE A 419 4.44 43.50 -39.77
N GLY A 420 4.74 43.68 -41.06
CA GLY A 420 5.40 44.88 -41.58
C GLY A 420 4.40 45.88 -42.18
N PHE A 421 4.66 47.19 -42.08
CA PHE A 421 3.86 48.24 -42.73
C PHE A 421 4.63 49.56 -42.89
N THR A 422 4.23 50.42 -43.84
CA THR A 422 4.75 51.78 -44.03
C THR A 422 3.72 52.83 -43.59
N PHE A 423 4.06 53.61 -42.57
CA PHE A 423 3.32 54.78 -42.08
C PHE A 423 3.75 56.05 -42.84
N SER A 424 2.80 56.95 -43.15
CA SER A 424 3.07 58.24 -43.81
C SER A 424 2.05 59.33 -43.41
N THR A 425 2.44 60.61 -43.50
CA THR A 425 1.61 61.79 -43.12
C THR A 425 1.39 62.76 -44.28
N ALA A 426 0.30 63.54 -44.23
CA ALA A 426 -0.04 64.58 -45.21
C ALA A 426 -0.85 65.75 -44.61
N ASN A 427 -0.58 66.97 -45.09
CA ASN A 427 -1.11 68.25 -44.61
C ASN A 427 -2.65 68.33 -44.66
N GLY A 428 -3.25 69.10 -43.76
CA GLY A 428 -4.67 69.46 -43.77
C GLY A 428 -4.84 70.98 -43.84
N THR A 429 -5.26 71.60 -42.74
CA THR A 429 -5.00 73.03 -42.53
C THR A 429 -3.57 73.24 -42.03
N ALA A 430 -3.10 72.40 -41.09
CA ALA A 430 -1.72 72.33 -40.64
C ALA A 430 -0.78 72.02 -41.80
N LEU A 431 0.30 72.79 -41.89
CA LEU A 431 1.33 72.80 -42.90
C LEU A 431 2.65 72.23 -42.37
N ALA A 432 2.99 71.04 -42.86
CA ALA A 432 4.29 70.41 -42.60
C ALA A 432 5.47 71.35 -42.89
N GLY A 433 6.16 71.77 -41.83
CA GLY A 433 7.20 72.80 -41.87
C GLY A 433 7.00 73.86 -40.79
N GLU A 434 5.78 74.40 -40.67
CA GLU A 434 5.43 75.48 -39.74
C GLU A 434 4.92 74.90 -38.40
N ASP A 435 3.98 73.93 -38.43
CA ASP A 435 3.25 73.44 -37.24
C ASP A 435 3.41 71.92 -36.98
N TYR A 436 3.94 71.15 -37.95
CA TYR A 436 4.40 69.77 -37.70
C TYR A 436 5.53 69.28 -38.63
N GLU A 437 6.21 68.17 -38.28
CA GLU A 437 7.22 67.51 -39.11
C GLU A 437 6.65 66.31 -39.89
N ALA A 438 6.63 66.41 -41.24
CA ALA A 438 6.16 65.33 -42.10
C ALA A 438 6.99 64.05 -41.94
N LYS A 439 6.34 62.97 -41.50
CA LYS A 439 6.93 61.65 -41.23
C LYS A 439 6.54 60.63 -42.30
N THR A 440 7.47 59.75 -42.66
CA THR A 440 7.22 58.52 -43.45
C THR A 440 8.27 57.47 -43.10
N HIS A 441 7.85 56.26 -42.72
CA HIS A 441 8.76 55.20 -42.27
C HIS A 441 8.12 53.80 -42.35
N THR A 442 8.94 52.75 -42.54
CA THR A 442 8.49 51.35 -42.49
C THR A 442 8.77 50.76 -41.11
N TYR A 443 7.75 50.23 -40.47
CA TYR A 443 7.78 49.60 -39.15
C TYR A 443 7.44 48.11 -39.24
N ILE A 444 7.72 47.40 -38.14
CA ILE A 444 7.39 45.99 -37.93
C ILE A 444 6.75 45.86 -36.54
N LEU A 445 5.60 45.21 -36.42
CA LEU A 445 5.13 44.61 -35.17
C LEU A 445 5.83 43.26 -35.05
N GLU A 446 6.63 43.08 -34.00
CA GLU A 446 7.31 41.81 -33.73
C GLU A 446 6.30 40.79 -33.17
N PRO A 447 6.55 39.46 -33.28
CA PRO A 447 5.68 38.44 -32.70
C PRO A 447 5.37 38.71 -31.22
N GLY A 448 4.10 38.56 -30.84
CA GLY A 448 3.59 38.90 -29.51
C GLY A 448 3.21 40.37 -29.30
N GLN A 449 3.44 41.28 -30.26
CA GLN A 449 3.05 42.70 -30.14
C GLN A 449 1.66 42.97 -30.73
N THR A 450 0.72 43.45 -29.91
CA THR A 450 -0.61 43.90 -30.37
C THR A 450 -0.65 45.35 -30.86
N SER A 451 0.34 46.18 -30.52
CA SER A 451 0.34 47.60 -30.90
C SER A 451 1.73 48.24 -30.96
N ARG A 452 1.86 49.34 -31.73
CA ARG A 452 3.06 50.17 -31.85
C ARG A 452 2.70 51.65 -32.00
N THR A 453 3.27 52.48 -31.13
CA THR A 453 3.13 53.95 -31.16
C THR A 453 4.17 54.62 -32.08
N ILE A 454 3.79 55.69 -32.75
CA ILE A 454 4.56 56.40 -33.79
C ILE A 454 4.41 57.93 -33.59
N PRO A 455 5.37 58.59 -32.90
CA PRO A 455 5.29 60.05 -32.66
C PRO A 455 5.55 60.87 -33.92
N VAL A 456 4.64 61.78 -34.27
CA VAL A 456 4.82 62.80 -35.32
C VAL A 456 5.06 64.14 -34.64
N VAL A 457 6.27 64.68 -34.78
CA VAL A 457 6.70 65.89 -34.04
C VAL A 457 5.86 67.11 -34.43
N LEU A 458 5.39 67.86 -33.44
CA LEU A 458 4.68 69.13 -33.60
C LEU A 458 5.66 70.32 -33.54
N ARG A 459 5.18 71.52 -33.87
CA ARG A 459 5.87 72.78 -33.59
C ARG A 459 4.89 73.75 -32.96
N ALA A 460 5.24 74.23 -31.76
CA ALA A 460 4.51 75.28 -31.07
C ALA A 460 5.13 76.66 -31.29
N ASP A 461 4.28 77.67 -31.38
CA ASP A 461 4.56 79.10 -31.57
C ASP A 461 3.92 79.93 -30.41
N PRO A 462 4.37 81.16 -30.10
CA PRO A 462 3.85 81.96 -28.97
C PRO A 462 2.79 83.01 -29.36
N TYR A 463 2.01 82.78 -30.43
CA TYR A 463 0.90 83.63 -30.86
C TYR A 463 -0.44 82.91 -30.74
N HIS A 464 -1.46 83.62 -30.24
CA HIS A 464 -2.84 83.10 -30.20
C HIS A 464 -3.41 82.88 -31.61
N GLU A 465 -3.34 81.63 -32.07
CA GLU A 465 -3.91 81.11 -33.31
C GLU A 465 -5.15 80.20 -32.97
N GLY A 466 -5.38 79.06 -33.64
CA GLY A 466 -6.48 78.15 -33.26
C GLY A 466 -6.70 76.94 -34.18
N ASP A 467 -7.35 75.90 -33.62
CA ASP A 467 -7.48 74.51 -34.11
C ASP A 467 -7.14 74.21 -35.59
N GLU A 468 -6.07 73.45 -35.78
CA GLU A 468 -5.47 73.06 -37.06
C GLU A 468 -5.52 71.53 -37.27
N THR A 469 -5.30 71.02 -38.49
CA THR A 469 -5.45 69.59 -38.81
C THR A 469 -4.43 69.02 -39.80
N PHE A 470 -4.01 67.76 -39.61
CA PHE A 470 -3.29 66.96 -40.61
C PHE A 470 -3.73 65.49 -40.60
N THR A 471 -3.15 64.64 -41.46
CA THR A 471 -3.55 63.23 -41.63
C THR A 471 -2.38 62.25 -41.66
N ALA A 472 -2.66 60.97 -41.37
CA ALA A 472 -1.73 59.85 -41.56
C ALA A 472 -2.38 58.59 -42.14
N SER A 473 -1.59 57.69 -42.73
CA SER A 473 -2.07 56.47 -43.38
C SER A 473 -1.03 55.32 -43.39
N LEU A 474 -1.52 54.09 -43.53
CA LEU A 474 -0.72 52.87 -43.68
C LEU A 474 -0.69 52.38 -45.14
N SER A 475 0.39 51.72 -45.53
CA SER A 475 0.66 51.18 -46.87
C SER A 475 1.75 50.09 -46.82
N ASN A 476 2.00 49.36 -47.91
CA ASN A 476 3.03 48.32 -48.00
C ASN A 476 3.01 47.31 -46.83
N LEU A 477 1.84 46.73 -46.55
CA LEU A 477 1.69 45.71 -45.52
C LEU A 477 2.41 44.40 -45.93
N THR A 478 2.74 43.55 -44.96
CA THR A 478 3.11 42.15 -45.22
C THR A 478 1.90 41.33 -45.66
N ASP A 479 2.16 40.22 -46.36
CA ASP A 479 1.12 39.41 -47.03
C ASP A 479 0.10 38.78 -46.07
N ASN A 480 0.35 38.79 -44.75
CA ASN A 480 -0.52 38.28 -43.68
C ASN A 480 -1.39 39.35 -43.00
N ALA A 481 -1.50 40.56 -43.57
CA ALA A 481 -2.07 41.71 -42.89
C ALA A 481 -2.92 42.61 -43.81
N SER A 482 -4.01 43.16 -43.29
CA SER A 482 -4.99 43.97 -44.04
C SER A 482 -5.17 45.39 -43.47
N TRP A 483 -5.62 46.32 -44.30
CA TRP A 483 -5.89 47.72 -43.96
C TRP A 483 -7.01 48.27 -44.84
N ASP A 484 -7.93 49.05 -44.27
CA ASP A 484 -9.10 49.58 -44.99
C ASP A 484 -8.77 50.74 -45.96
N GLY A 485 -7.59 51.33 -45.83
CA GLY A 485 -7.11 52.43 -46.65
C GLY A 485 -7.56 53.83 -46.21
N VAL A 486 -8.22 53.98 -45.05
CA VAL A 486 -8.81 55.25 -44.57
C VAL A 486 -7.78 56.09 -43.81
N PRO A 487 -7.36 57.27 -44.30
CA PRO A 487 -6.44 58.13 -43.58
C PRO A 487 -7.07 58.66 -42.29
N VAL A 488 -6.31 58.62 -41.20
CA VAL A 488 -6.70 59.11 -39.88
C VAL A 488 -6.36 60.59 -39.77
N VAL A 489 -7.28 61.39 -39.24
CA VAL A 489 -7.09 62.84 -38.99
C VAL A 489 -6.55 63.04 -37.58
N CYS A 490 -5.57 63.91 -37.43
CA CYS A 490 -5.14 64.49 -36.17
C CYS A 490 -5.51 65.98 -36.17
N THR A 491 -6.15 66.46 -35.09
CA THR A 491 -6.30 67.90 -34.85
C THR A 491 -5.20 68.34 -33.90
N ILE A 492 -4.48 69.39 -34.27
CA ILE A 492 -3.63 70.18 -33.37
C ILE A 492 -4.58 71.22 -32.75
N LEU A 493 -4.73 71.17 -31.43
CA LEU A 493 -5.53 72.13 -30.68
C LEU A 493 -4.66 73.34 -30.34
N GLY A 494 -5.21 74.53 -30.49
CA GLY A 494 -4.50 75.77 -30.17
C GLY A 494 -4.32 75.89 -28.65
N ASP A 495 -3.09 75.71 -28.18
CA ASP A 495 -2.73 75.60 -26.76
C ASP A 495 -2.62 76.96 -26.03
N ASP A 496 -2.78 78.05 -26.79
CA ASP A 496 -2.64 79.43 -26.35
C ASP A 496 -4.04 80.07 -26.14
N PRO A 497 -4.74 79.83 -25.00
CA PRO A 497 -6.04 80.43 -24.74
C PRO A 497 -5.90 81.93 -24.49
N GLN A 498 -6.68 82.74 -25.21
CA GLN A 498 -6.69 84.19 -25.02
C GLN A 498 -7.45 84.61 -23.74
N ALA A 499 -6.83 84.43 -22.58
CA ALA A 499 -7.26 85.16 -21.39
C ALA A 499 -7.03 86.67 -21.58
N ILE A 500 -7.99 87.46 -21.12
CA ILE A 500 -7.93 88.93 -21.07
C ILE A 500 -8.24 89.33 -19.64
N THR A 501 -7.30 90.00 -18.97
CA THR A 501 -7.42 90.46 -17.59
C THR A 501 -7.48 91.98 -17.56
N PHE A 502 -8.59 92.52 -17.07
CA PHE A 502 -8.79 93.95 -16.83
C PHE A 502 -9.12 94.10 -15.35
N SER A 503 -8.10 93.89 -14.52
CA SER A 503 -8.26 93.68 -13.07
C SER A 503 -8.80 94.92 -12.37
N ASP A 504 -9.63 94.71 -11.36
CA ASP A 504 -9.91 95.74 -10.36
C ASP A 504 -8.59 96.16 -9.66
N ILE A 505 -8.51 97.42 -9.23
CA ILE A 505 -7.35 98.02 -8.59
C ILE A 505 -7.75 98.58 -7.22
N THR A 506 -6.87 98.46 -6.23
CA THR A 506 -7.09 99.04 -4.90
C THR A 506 -5.94 99.96 -4.56
N ILE A 507 -6.23 101.18 -4.09
CA ILE A 507 -5.25 102.25 -3.95
C ILE A 507 -5.61 103.20 -2.79
N SER A 508 -4.61 103.79 -2.13
CA SER A 508 -4.87 104.89 -1.18
C SER A 508 -5.21 106.16 -1.98
N GLU A 509 -6.17 106.94 -1.47
CA GLU A 509 -6.52 108.28 -1.97
C GLU A 509 -5.28 109.18 -2.16
N THR A 510 -4.34 109.12 -1.20
CA THR A 510 -3.07 109.85 -1.19
C THR A 510 -2.18 109.61 -2.43
N ALA A 511 -2.40 108.55 -3.20
CA ALA A 511 -1.57 108.18 -4.35
C ALA A 511 -1.71 109.14 -5.55
N GLY A 512 -2.82 109.88 -5.63
CA GLY A 512 -3.06 110.93 -6.64
C GLY A 512 -3.32 110.44 -8.08
N HIS A 513 -2.98 109.21 -8.45
CA HIS A 513 -3.27 108.62 -9.75
C HIS A 513 -3.64 107.13 -9.63
N ALA A 514 -4.81 106.77 -10.15
CA ALA A 514 -5.20 105.37 -10.39
C ALA A 514 -4.73 104.94 -11.80
N VAL A 515 -4.10 103.77 -11.91
CA VAL A 515 -3.61 103.22 -13.19
C VAL A 515 -4.29 101.88 -13.43
N PHE A 516 -5.02 101.81 -14.53
CA PHE A 516 -5.76 100.66 -15.00
C PHE A 516 -4.96 99.95 -16.08
N SER A 517 -4.57 98.69 -15.84
CA SER A 517 -3.83 97.88 -16.81
C SER A 517 -4.75 96.83 -17.43
N LEU A 518 -4.65 96.67 -18.75
CA LEU A 518 -5.28 95.60 -19.52
C LEU A 518 -4.19 94.65 -19.98
N GLU A 519 -4.33 93.38 -19.59
CA GLU A 519 -3.40 92.30 -19.89
C GLU A 519 -4.06 91.21 -20.75
N MET A 520 -3.23 90.52 -21.52
CA MET A 520 -3.57 89.47 -22.47
C MET A 520 -2.55 88.35 -22.34
N GLN A 521 -3.00 87.10 -22.22
CA GLN A 521 -2.11 85.95 -22.04
C GLN A 521 -1.05 85.84 -23.15
N ALA A 522 -1.52 85.85 -24.40
CA ALA A 522 -0.68 85.85 -25.60
C ALA A 522 -0.84 87.15 -26.39
N PRO A 523 0.21 87.63 -27.08
CA PRO A 523 0.16 88.85 -27.86
C PRO A 523 -0.44 88.61 -29.25
N TYR A 524 -1.37 89.47 -29.68
CA TYR A 524 -1.82 89.44 -31.07
C TYR A 524 -0.72 89.83 -32.06
N ASN A 525 -0.70 89.13 -33.20
CA ASN A 525 0.12 89.42 -34.37
C ASN A 525 -0.22 90.75 -35.11
N ALA A 526 -1.18 91.55 -34.61
CA ALA A 526 -1.51 92.90 -35.09
C ALA A 526 -2.20 93.77 -34.01
N ASP A 527 -2.03 95.09 -34.08
CA ASP A 527 -2.46 96.11 -33.10
C ASP A 527 -3.92 95.97 -32.61
N LEU A 528 -4.11 96.19 -31.30
CA LEU A 528 -5.41 96.26 -30.63
C LEU A 528 -5.81 97.73 -30.40
N GLU A 529 -6.97 98.13 -30.92
CA GLU A 529 -7.53 99.48 -30.80
C GLU A 529 -8.80 99.45 -29.94
N LEU A 530 -8.89 100.32 -28.93
CA LEU A 530 -9.93 100.35 -27.89
C LEU A 530 -10.43 101.79 -27.58
N THR A 531 -11.55 101.91 -26.88
CA THR A 531 -12.03 103.16 -26.26
C THR A 531 -12.54 102.94 -24.84
N VAL A 532 -12.39 103.92 -23.93
CA VAL A 532 -12.78 103.80 -22.50
C VAL A 532 -13.58 104.99 -21.96
N SER A 533 -14.39 104.79 -20.91
CA SER A 533 -15.06 105.85 -20.13
C SER A 533 -15.11 105.49 -18.65
N THR A 534 -15.11 106.46 -17.74
CA THR A 534 -15.30 106.20 -16.30
C THR A 534 -16.77 106.26 -15.88
N LEU A 535 -17.12 105.55 -14.81
CA LEU A 535 -18.42 105.63 -14.13
C LEU A 535 -18.21 105.79 -12.62
N ASP A 536 -19.09 106.55 -11.98
CA ASP A 536 -19.19 106.62 -10.51
C ASP A 536 -19.66 105.26 -9.94
N GLY A 537 -19.23 104.93 -8.73
CA GLY A 537 -19.67 103.76 -7.96
C GLY A 537 -19.29 102.39 -8.53
N ASP A 538 -19.67 101.32 -7.81
CA ASP A 538 -19.54 99.92 -8.26
C ASP A 538 -20.62 99.50 -9.28
N GLY A 539 -21.72 100.26 -9.33
CA GLY A 539 -22.86 100.08 -10.21
C GLY A 539 -23.90 99.04 -9.77
N LEU A 540 -23.86 98.57 -8.52
CA LEU A 540 -24.78 97.56 -7.98
C LEU A 540 -26.04 98.16 -7.32
N ASP A 541 -26.02 99.41 -6.81
CA ASP A 541 -27.21 100.11 -6.28
C ASP A 541 -27.33 101.57 -6.77
N PRO A 542 -28.42 101.96 -7.47
CA PRO A 542 -28.65 103.35 -7.89
C PRO A 542 -29.32 104.25 -6.82
N VAL A 543 -29.22 103.93 -5.52
CA VAL A 543 -29.97 104.62 -4.43
C VAL A 543 -29.13 104.93 -3.16
N SER A 544 -27.81 104.70 -3.14
CA SER A 544 -26.98 104.82 -1.92
C SER A 544 -25.79 105.78 -2.05
N ASP A 545 -26.06 107.09 -2.12
CA ASP A 545 -25.10 108.23 -2.16
C ASP A 545 -24.16 108.35 -0.92
N GLN A 546 -23.58 107.26 -0.40
CA GLN A 546 -22.78 107.20 0.84
C GLN A 546 -21.57 106.22 0.83
N VAL A 547 -21.29 105.51 -0.28
CA VAL A 547 -20.11 104.60 -0.42
C VAL A 547 -19.53 104.62 -1.86
N ASP A 548 -20.07 105.46 -2.74
CA ASP A 548 -19.62 105.58 -4.14
C ASP A 548 -18.67 106.78 -4.27
N ALA A 549 -17.47 106.58 -4.84
CA ALA A 549 -16.59 107.67 -5.21
C ALA A 549 -17.18 108.41 -6.44
N VAL A 550 -17.12 109.74 -6.42
CA VAL A 550 -17.85 110.64 -7.32
C VAL A 550 -16.90 111.46 -8.20
N ALA A 551 -17.11 111.42 -9.52
CA ALA A 551 -16.33 112.18 -10.48
C ALA A 551 -16.37 113.70 -10.20
N GLY A 552 -15.20 114.26 -9.87
CA GLY A 552 -15.01 115.68 -9.56
C GLY A 552 -15.00 116.03 -8.06
N GLN A 553 -15.22 115.05 -7.18
CA GLN A 553 -14.76 115.12 -5.80
C GLN A 553 -13.49 114.26 -5.65
N ASP A 554 -13.62 112.96 -5.97
CA ASP A 554 -12.69 111.94 -5.48
C ASP A 554 -11.77 111.40 -6.60
N PHE A 555 -12.24 111.49 -7.85
CA PHE A 555 -11.44 111.22 -9.05
C PHE A 555 -11.83 112.10 -10.26
N THR A 556 -11.05 112.10 -11.35
CA THR A 556 -11.39 112.83 -12.60
C THR A 556 -12.05 111.94 -13.65
N GLY A 557 -13.30 112.23 -14.02
CA GLY A 557 -14.03 111.43 -15.01
C GLY A 557 -13.58 111.62 -16.48
N GLU A 558 -13.51 110.50 -17.22
CA GLU A 558 -13.16 110.39 -18.64
C GLU A 558 -14.34 109.87 -19.49
N THR A 559 -14.35 110.14 -20.80
CA THR A 559 -15.47 109.75 -21.68
C THR A 559 -15.05 109.46 -23.12
N ASN A 560 -15.14 108.19 -23.52
CA ASN A 560 -14.72 107.64 -24.82
C ASN A 560 -13.31 108.08 -25.25
N ALA A 561 -12.38 108.06 -24.29
CA ALA A 561 -10.96 108.26 -24.53
C ALA A 561 -10.38 107.07 -25.34
N PRO A 562 -9.49 107.30 -26.32
CA PRO A 562 -8.89 106.22 -27.11
C PRO A 562 -7.74 105.54 -26.35
N TRP A 563 -7.64 104.22 -26.49
CA TRP A 563 -6.58 103.40 -25.90
C TRP A 563 -6.07 102.41 -26.96
N VAL A 564 -4.76 102.19 -27.04
CA VAL A 564 -4.14 101.39 -28.12
C VAL A 564 -3.00 100.56 -27.55
N ILE A 565 -3.03 99.25 -27.81
CA ILE A 565 -1.98 98.30 -27.44
C ILE A 565 -1.32 97.79 -28.74
N PRO A 566 -0.01 98.03 -28.98
CA PRO A 566 0.63 97.64 -30.24
C PRO A 566 0.78 96.12 -30.40
N ALA A 567 0.92 95.65 -31.64
CA ALA A 567 1.22 94.26 -31.97
C ALA A 567 2.43 93.72 -31.17
N GLY A 568 2.39 92.45 -30.80
CA GLY A 568 3.46 91.82 -30.03
C GLY A 568 3.54 92.26 -28.55
N HIS A 569 2.58 93.03 -28.04
CA HIS A 569 2.48 93.40 -26.63
C HIS A 569 1.32 92.65 -25.95
N THR A 570 1.56 92.19 -24.72
CA THR A 570 0.59 91.52 -23.85
C THR A 570 -0.06 92.45 -22.82
N GLN A 571 0.35 93.72 -22.73
CA GLN A 571 -0.11 94.66 -21.70
C GLN A 571 -0.23 96.09 -22.27
N GLY A 572 -1.15 96.88 -21.72
CA GLY A 572 -1.17 98.34 -21.86
C GLY A 572 -1.88 99.01 -20.68
N ASP A 573 -1.55 100.28 -20.44
CA ASP A 573 -2.02 101.05 -19.27
C ASP A 573 -2.88 102.26 -19.67
N PHE A 574 -3.84 102.62 -18.81
CA PHE A 574 -4.65 103.84 -18.85
C PHE A 574 -4.65 104.49 -17.46
N SER A 575 -4.76 105.82 -17.35
CA SER A 575 -4.59 106.52 -16.05
C SER A 575 -5.67 107.56 -15.78
N VAL A 576 -6.10 107.62 -14.52
CA VAL A 576 -7.08 108.55 -13.92
C VAL A 576 -6.42 109.30 -12.76
N LEU A 577 -6.91 110.49 -12.36
CA LEU A 577 -6.39 111.31 -11.25
C LEU A 577 -7.32 111.21 -10.02
N LEU A 578 -6.77 111.26 -8.81
CA LEU A 578 -7.47 111.11 -7.51
C LEU A 578 -7.42 112.38 -6.62
N ALA A 579 -8.20 112.39 -5.53
CA ALA A 579 -8.17 113.35 -4.41
C ALA A 579 -7.93 112.64 -3.05
N ASP A 580 -8.03 113.36 -1.91
CA ASP A 580 -7.43 113.03 -0.59
C ASP A 580 -8.21 113.74 0.57
N GLU A 581 -8.75 113.00 1.56
CA GLU A 581 -9.51 113.52 2.72
C GLU A 581 -8.99 113.06 4.12
N THR A 582 -9.80 113.05 5.22
CA THR A 582 -9.29 112.89 6.59
C THR A 582 -10.29 112.32 7.64
N GLN A 583 -11.11 111.31 7.32
CA GLN A 583 -12.05 110.70 8.29
C GLN A 583 -11.91 109.18 8.33
N ALA A 584 -11.86 108.63 9.54
CA ALA A 584 -11.90 107.20 9.77
C ALA A 584 -13.29 106.64 9.39
N GLU A 585 -13.37 106.01 8.23
CA GLU A 585 -14.58 105.51 7.60
C GLU A 585 -14.59 103.97 7.66
N ALA A 586 -15.75 103.37 7.95
CA ALA A 586 -15.82 101.92 8.19
C ALA A 586 -15.84 101.04 6.92
N LEU A 587 -15.72 101.66 5.74
CA LEU A 587 -15.94 101.06 4.42
C LEU A 587 -15.03 101.73 3.37
N GLN A 588 -14.72 101.00 2.30
CA GLN A 588 -13.96 101.47 1.14
C GLN A 588 -14.90 102.07 0.09
N GLU A 589 -14.46 103.09 -0.66
CA GLU A 589 -15.21 103.71 -1.76
C GLU A 589 -14.84 103.15 -3.14
N TYR A 590 -15.72 103.30 -4.13
CA TYR A 590 -15.57 102.70 -5.47
C TYR A 590 -15.86 103.65 -6.65
N PHE A 591 -15.07 103.55 -7.73
CA PHE A 591 -15.45 104.01 -9.08
C PHE A 591 -14.96 103.02 -10.15
N ARG A 592 -15.34 103.18 -11.43
CA ARG A 592 -14.99 102.22 -12.51
C ARG A 592 -14.49 102.85 -13.80
N LEU A 593 -13.79 102.06 -14.60
CA LEU A 593 -13.41 102.32 -15.99
C LEU A 593 -13.98 101.20 -16.90
N GLU A 594 -14.78 101.55 -17.91
CA GLU A 594 -15.40 100.63 -18.89
C GLU A 594 -14.74 100.77 -20.28
N ILE A 595 -14.43 99.64 -20.93
CA ILE A 595 -14.03 99.58 -22.35
C ILE A 595 -15.28 99.61 -23.24
N THR A 596 -15.53 100.75 -23.88
CA THR A 596 -16.76 101.02 -24.65
C THR A 596 -16.74 100.52 -26.10
N SER A 597 -15.57 100.19 -26.66
CA SER A 597 -15.44 99.49 -27.96
C SER A 597 -14.04 98.89 -28.18
N GLY A 598 -13.90 97.96 -29.13
CA GLY A 598 -12.61 97.40 -29.55
C GLY A 598 -12.60 96.81 -30.97
N ASN A 599 -11.41 96.64 -31.57
CA ASN A 599 -11.23 96.09 -32.92
C ASN A 599 -11.10 94.54 -33.00
N ARG A 600 -10.93 93.86 -31.85
CA ARG A 600 -10.97 92.40 -31.68
C ARG A 600 -12.20 91.99 -30.84
N PRO A 601 -12.73 90.76 -30.97
CA PRO A 601 -13.75 90.24 -30.05
C PRO A 601 -13.19 90.13 -28.61
N GLY A 602 -14.09 90.13 -27.61
CA GLY A 602 -13.74 89.94 -26.19
C GLY A 602 -13.60 91.21 -25.35
N PHE A 603 -13.27 92.35 -25.95
CA PHE A 603 -12.87 93.56 -25.18
C PHE A 603 -13.98 94.54 -24.81
N THR A 604 -15.11 94.55 -25.52
CA THR A 604 -16.17 95.56 -25.31
C THR A 604 -17.09 95.17 -24.14
N GLY A 605 -17.30 96.10 -23.21
CA GLY A 605 -18.06 95.86 -21.97
C GLY A 605 -17.23 95.23 -20.85
N LEU A 606 -15.90 95.13 -21.01
CA LEU A 606 -15.01 94.88 -19.88
C LEU A 606 -14.96 96.12 -18.98
N VAL A 607 -15.00 95.91 -17.67
CA VAL A 607 -14.99 96.96 -16.66
C VAL A 607 -13.96 96.58 -15.59
N SER A 608 -13.22 97.57 -15.11
CA SER A 608 -12.35 97.49 -13.93
C SER A 608 -12.79 98.52 -12.90
N THR A 609 -12.79 98.12 -11.64
CA THR A 609 -13.20 98.89 -10.46
C THR A 609 -11.97 99.38 -9.71
N CYS A 610 -11.94 100.65 -9.35
CA CYS A 610 -10.97 101.22 -8.45
C CYS A 610 -11.58 101.37 -7.06
N THR A 611 -10.95 100.73 -6.07
CA THR A 611 -11.32 100.75 -4.65
C THR A 611 -10.36 101.68 -3.89
N LEU A 612 -10.87 102.53 -3.00
CA LEU A 612 -10.07 103.44 -2.17
C LEU A 612 -9.94 102.94 -0.72
N ILE A 613 -8.75 103.08 -0.12
CA ILE A 613 -8.41 102.62 1.25
C ILE A 613 -8.27 103.79 2.25
N ASP A 614 -8.82 103.58 3.46
CA ASP A 614 -8.59 104.30 4.72
C ASP A 614 -7.82 103.41 5.74
N GLU A 615 -7.18 104.01 6.77
CA GLU A 615 -5.97 103.47 7.44
C GLU A 615 -5.99 103.43 9.01
N ASP A 616 -7.15 103.42 9.71
CA ASP A 616 -7.24 103.49 11.21
C ASP A 616 -7.84 102.19 11.92
N GLN A 617 -7.05 101.28 12.52
CA GLN A 617 -7.52 99.93 13.02
C GLN A 617 -6.85 99.34 14.34
N PRO A 618 -7.51 98.48 15.19
CA PRO A 618 -7.01 97.97 16.52
C PRO A 618 -6.35 96.54 16.55
N CYS A 619 -5.84 96.00 17.70
CA CYS A 619 -5.00 94.75 17.80
C CYS A 619 -5.41 93.69 18.88
N LEU A 620 -4.73 92.51 18.95
CA LEU A 620 -4.97 91.38 19.90
C LEU A 620 -3.75 90.93 20.77
N HIS A 621 -3.94 90.18 21.88
CA HIS A 621 -2.87 89.67 22.79
C HIS A 621 -3.22 88.35 23.52
N VAL A 622 -2.23 87.48 23.85
CA VAL A 622 -2.35 86.20 24.58
C VAL A 622 -1.16 85.96 25.54
N ALA A 623 -1.19 84.98 26.45
CA ALA A 623 -0.15 84.74 27.48
C ALA A 623 0.02 83.26 27.92
N ASP A 624 1.21 82.95 28.47
CA ASP A 624 1.72 81.61 28.86
C ASP A 624 0.87 80.78 29.85
N VAL A 625 1.06 79.45 29.81
CA VAL A 625 0.35 78.42 30.58
C VAL A 625 1.31 77.35 31.14
N TRP A 626 0.92 76.68 32.24
CA TRP A 626 1.55 75.47 32.78
C TRP A 626 0.48 74.39 33.00
N ALA A 627 0.78 73.14 32.68
CA ALA A 627 -0.09 71.97 32.87
C ALA A 627 0.72 70.69 33.17
N ASN A 628 0.06 69.64 33.66
CA ASN A 628 0.60 68.28 33.76
C ASN A 628 0.02 67.44 32.61
N GLU A 629 0.75 66.42 32.15
CA GLU A 629 0.38 65.59 31.01
C GLU A 629 -1.02 64.95 31.14
N ALA A 630 -1.33 64.39 32.32
CA ALA A 630 -2.65 63.86 32.65
C ALA A 630 -3.79 64.91 32.80
N ASP A 631 -3.52 66.23 32.69
CA ASP A 631 -4.59 67.24 32.60
C ASP A 631 -5.19 67.26 31.18
N ALA A 632 -6.46 66.91 31.04
CA ALA A 632 -7.09 66.76 29.73
C ALA A 632 -7.03 67.99 28.79
N GLU A 633 -6.92 69.22 29.31
CA GLU A 633 -6.84 70.46 28.52
C GLU A 633 -6.02 71.58 29.22
N ALA A 634 -5.07 72.19 28.49
CA ALA A 634 -4.42 73.45 28.84
C ALA A 634 -5.22 74.65 28.28
N VAL A 635 -5.44 75.73 29.06
CA VAL A 635 -6.41 76.79 28.68
C VAL A 635 -5.79 78.19 28.58
N PHE A 636 -5.75 78.72 27.37
CA PHE A 636 -5.25 80.05 27.01
C PHE A 636 -6.36 81.13 27.05
N THR A 637 -6.00 82.41 27.01
CA THR A 637 -6.97 83.52 26.93
C THR A 637 -6.46 84.69 26.08
N VAL A 638 -7.18 84.99 25.00
CA VAL A 638 -6.91 86.07 24.04
C VAL A 638 -7.67 87.35 24.43
N ARG A 639 -7.13 88.53 24.10
CA ARG A 639 -7.66 89.87 24.45
C ARG A 639 -7.59 90.86 23.28
N VAL A 640 -8.45 91.88 23.28
CA VAL A 640 -8.47 93.00 22.30
C VAL A 640 -7.91 94.28 22.93
N LEU A 641 -6.95 94.96 22.27
CA LEU A 641 -6.32 96.20 22.72
C LEU A 641 -6.15 97.24 21.59
N ASP A 642 -5.84 98.49 21.94
CA ASP A 642 -5.41 99.54 21.00
C ASP A 642 -3.89 99.57 20.79
N GLU A 643 -3.41 100.45 19.89
CA GLU A 643 -1.98 100.73 19.65
C GLU A 643 -1.19 101.18 20.91
N ASN A 644 -1.87 101.47 22.03
CA ASN A 644 -1.26 101.82 23.31
C ASN A 644 -1.41 100.71 24.37
N GLY A 645 -1.86 99.51 23.98
CA GLY A 645 -2.03 98.35 24.86
C GLY A 645 -3.20 98.47 25.84
N SER A 646 -4.18 99.34 25.58
CA SER A 646 -5.38 99.50 26.42
C SER A 646 -6.57 98.73 25.85
N PRO A 647 -7.39 98.04 26.67
CA PRO A 647 -8.54 97.29 26.16
C PRO A 647 -9.57 98.17 25.42
N VAL A 648 -9.93 97.76 24.21
CA VAL A 648 -10.93 98.40 23.35
C VAL A 648 -11.90 97.38 22.77
N THR A 649 -12.96 97.86 22.11
CA THR A 649 -14.00 97.02 21.51
C THR A 649 -14.25 97.46 20.07
N SER A 650 -14.21 96.53 19.12
CA SER A 650 -14.67 96.79 17.75
C SER A 650 -16.19 96.91 17.66
N THR A 651 -16.65 97.62 16.63
CA THR A 651 -18.06 97.72 16.22
C THR A 651 -18.55 96.51 15.43
N GLY A 652 -17.63 95.73 14.86
CA GLY A 652 -17.87 94.42 14.26
C GLY A 652 -17.29 93.28 15.11
N ASP A 653 -17.60 92.03 14.74
CA ASP A 653 -16.95 90.85 15.32
C ASP A 653 -15.47 90.82 14.88
N ILE A 654 -14.55 90.46 15.78
CA ILE A 654 -13.13 90.21 15.45
C ILE A 654 -12.91 88.71 15.37
N SER A 655 -12.38 88.21 14.24
CA SER A 655 -11.91 86.83 14.14
C SER A 655 -10.40 86.75 13.96
N PHE A 656 -9.83 85.62 14.34
CA PHE A 656 -8.40 85.30 14.21
C PHE A 656 -8.25 83.77 14.16
N LEU A 657 -7.22 83.28 13.49
CA LEU A 657 -6.76 81.90 13.60
C LEU A 657 -5.88 81.78 14.85
N LEU A 658 -6.07 80.69 15.61
CA LEU A 658 -5.16 80.28 16.68
C LEU A 658 -4.54 78.95 16.29
N GLU A 659 -3.21 78.88 16.35
CA GLU A 659 -2.43 77.69 16.04
C GLU A 659 -1.48 77.32 17.18
N THR A 660 -1.22 76.03 17.35
CA THR A 660 -0.17 75.50 18.24
C THR A 660 1.04 75.04 17.43
N VAL A 661 2.25 75.28 17.94
CA VAL A 661 3.52 74.93 17.31
C VAL A 661 4.45 74.26 18.32
N ASP A 662 5.13 73.21 17.85
CA ASP A 662 6.04 72.36 18.63
C ASP A 662 7.28 73.13 19.12
N GLN A 663 7.89 72.69 20.23
CA GLN A 663 9.20 73.21 20.68
C GLN A 663 10.12 72.09 21.18
N THR A 664 9.75 71.45 22.29
CA THR A 664 10.32 70.15 22.69
C THR A 664 9.26 69.07 22.61
N ALA A 665 8.04 69.37 23.10
CA ALA A 665 6.83 68.60 22.80
C ALA A 665 6.46 68.73 21.31
N GLU A 666 6.01 67.63 20.72
CA GLU A 666 5.65 67.44 19.31
C GLU A 666 4.14 67.14 19.14
N GLY A 667 3.51 67.85 18.21
CA GLY A 667 2.08 67.85 17.99
C GLY A 667 1.56 66.50 17.51
N GLY A 668 0.71 65.87 18.33
CA GLY A 668 0.21 64.52 18.10
C GLY A 668 0.98 63.42 18.83
N LEU A 669 1.99 63.77 19.64
CA LEU A 669 2.56 62.90 20.68
C LEU A 669 2.07 63.33 22.06
N ASP A 670 2.37 64.57 22.47
CA ASP A 670 2.19 65.04 23.87
C ASP A 670 1.07 66.09 24.01
N TYR A 671 0.60 66.63 22.88
CA TYR A 671 -0.58 67.48 22.84
C TYR A 671 -1.31 67.43 21.48
N ALA A 672 -2.61 67.69 21.50
CA ALA A 672 -3.43 67.75 20.30
C ALA A 672 -3.25 69.09 19.58
N SER A 673 -2.59 69.08 18.42
CA SER A 673 -2.40 70.30 17.61
C SER A 673 -3.72 70.98 17.27
N VAL A 674 -3.88 72.23 17.71
CA VAL A 674 -5.02 73.08 17.39
C VAL A 674 -4.63 74.01 16.25
N SER A 675 -5.49 74.08 15.24
CA SER A 675 -5.51 75.14 14.23
C SER A 675 -6.98 75.45 13.95
N ALA A 676 -7.46 76.59 14.44
CA ALA A 676 -8.89 76.94 14.41
C ALA A 676 -9.15 78.44 14.33
N THR A 677 -10.01 78.87 13.40
CA THR A 677 -10.52 80.25 13.37
C THR A 677 -11.52 80.47 14.50
N LEU A 678 -11.22 81.41 15.38
CA LEU A 678 -11.99 81.80 16.54
C LEU A 678 -12.58 83.21 16.35
N THR A 679 -13.49 83.63 17.23
CA THR A 679 -14.17 84.92 17.11
C THR A 679 -14.49 85.53 18.47
N ILE A 680 -14.08 86.78 18.67
CA ILE A 680 -14.49 87.67 19.76
C ILE A 680 -15.65 88.54 19.21
N PRO A 681 -16.90 88.34 19.68
CA PRO A 681 -18.05 89.07 19.16
C PRO A 681 -17.98 90.59 19.43
N ALA A 682 -18.66 91.38 18.60
CA ALA A 682 -18.71 92.83 18.67
C ALA A 682 -19.05 93.32 20.08
N GLY A 683 -18.24 94.26 20.60
CA GLY A 683 -18.39 94.74 21.98
C GLY A 683 -17.88 93.80 23.08
N GLN A 684 -17.16 92.72 22.77
CA GLN A 684 -16.37 91.94 23.73
C GLN A 684 -14.88 92.32 23.65
N ASP A 685 -14.11 91.97 24.69
CA ASP A 685 -12.68 92.31 24.82
C ASP A 685 -11.75 91.09 24.97
N SER A 686 -12.30 89.87 25.00
CA SER A 686 -11.53 88.64 25.26
C SER A 686 -12.27 87.33 24.93
N LEU A 687 -11.51 86.24 24.77
CA LEU A 687 -11.97 84.86 24.54
C LEU A 687 -11.02 83.85 25.24
N ALA A 688 -11.53 82.72 25.74
CA ALA A 688 -10.72 81.63 26.31
C ALA A 688 -10.74 80.38 25.42
N VAL A 689 -9.63 79.64 25.38
CA VAL A 689 -9.39 78.58 24.38
C VAL A 689 -8.67 77.38 25.03
N PRO A 690 -9.27 76.18 25.05
CA PRO A 690 -8.59 74.96 25.46
C PRO A 690 -7.77 74.33 24.32
N VAL A 691 -6.65 73.70 24.67
CA VAL A 691 -5.82 72.80 23.85
C VAL A 691 -5.77 71.48 24.61
N ALA A 692 -6.16 70.37 23.98
CA ALA A 692 -6.15 69.07 24.65
C ALA A 692 -4.72 68.50 24.71
N LEU A 693 -4.38 67.83 25.82
CA LEU A 693 -3.09 67.17 26.00
C LEU A 693 -3.17 65.68 25.63
N MET A 694 -2.00 65.03 25.52
CA MET A 694 -1.87 63.60 25.24
C MET A 694 -0.93 62.96 26.28
N ASP A 695 -1.22 61.71 26.61
CA ASP A 695 -0.81 60.97 27.82
C ASP A 695 -0.13 59.67 27.34
N ASP A 696 1.18 59.57 27.58
CA ASP A 696 2.11 58.54 27.04
C ASP A 696 2.36 57.38 28.05
N VAL A 697 3.56 56.80 28.09
CA VAL A 697 3.97 55.64 28.92
C VAL A 697 5.49 55.63 29.22
N HIS A 698 6.22 56.74 29.11
CA HIS A 698 7.69 56.82 29.28
C HIS A 698 8.13 57.86 30.34
N ASP A 699 9.21 57.56 31.07
CA ASP A 699 9.83 58.46 32.08
C ASP A 699 10.73 59.50 31.40
N ASP A 700 10.14 60.64 31.06
CA ASP A 700 10.73 61.70 30.24
C ASP A 700 10.94 63.04 31.02
N ASP A 701 11.69 63.98 30.44
CA ASP A 701 11.94 65.31 31.05
C ASP A 701 10.77 66.28 30.73
N SER A 702 10.52 67.30 31.56
CA SER A 702 9.39 68.24 31.36
C SER A 702 9.51 69.10 30.08
N GLU A 703 8.45 69.11 29.26
CA GLU A 703 8.45 69.54 27.85
C GLU A 703 7.69 70.86 27.58
N THR A 704 7.73 71.37 26.34
CA THR A 704 7.11 72.65 25.95
C THR A 704 6.55 72.70 24.52
N PHE A 705 5.47 73.45 24.32
CA PHE A 705 4.94 73.89 23.01
C PHE A 705 4.52 75.38 23.08
N VAL A 706 4.13 76.00 21.96
CA VAL A 706 3.74 77.42 21.90
C VAL A 706 2.44 77.66 21.11
N VAL A 707 1.69 78.70 21.46
CA VAL A 707 0.46 79.15 20.78
C VAL A 707 0.70 80.48 20.07
N VAL A 708 0.29 80.55 18.80
CA VAL A 708 0.47 81.66 17.86
C VAL A 708 -0.90 82.15 17.37
N LEU A 709 -1.04 83.45 17.10
CA LEU A 709 -2.26 84.07 16.56
C LEU A 709 -2.04 84.63 15.15
N THR A 710 -2.95 84.32 14.22
CA THR A 710 -2.89 84.64 12.78
C THR A 710 -4.27 85.05 12.22
N ASP A 711 -4.39 85.29 10.91
CA ASP A 711 -5.62 85.54 10.15
C ASP A 711 -6.66 86.49 10.80
N PHE A 712 -6.17 87.65 11.25
CA PHE A 712 -6.96 88.68 11.91
C PHE A 712 -7.97 89.36 10.95
N VAL A 713 -9.21 89.51 11.40
CA VAL A 713 -10.28 90.25 10.70
C VAL A 713 -10.85 91.29 11.65
N ASN A 714 -11.02 92.52 11.17
CA ASN A 714 -11.38 93.70 11.97
C ASN A 714 -10.36 94.04 13.09
N ALA A 715 -9.13 93.52 12.99
CA ALA A 715 -7.97 93.86 13.79
C ALA A 715 -6.69 93.77 12.93
N ALA A 716 -5.70 94.60 13.23
CA ALA A 716 -4.46 94.81 12.48
C ALA A 716 -3.32 93.83 12.84
N GLY A 717 -3.53 92.91 13.79
CA GLY A 717 -2.53 91.92 14.21
C GLY A 717 -2.40 91.74 15.73
N PRO A 718 -1.34 91.07 16.21
CA PRO A 718 -1.01 90.99 17.62
C PRO A 718 -0.36 92.30 18.11
N CYS A 719 -0.49 92.62 19.39
CA CYS A 719 -0.04 93.87 20.00
C CYS A 719 1.46 93.85 20.42
N GLY A 720 2.28 93.03 19.77
CA GLY A 720 3.69 92.80 20.12
C GLY A 720 4.23 91.49 19.55
N GLU A 721 5.36 91.03 20.09
CA GLU A 721 5.82 89.65 19.98
C GLU A 721 5.22 88.86 21.16
N ASP A 722 3.96 88.41 21.01
CA ASP A 722 3.16 87.73 22.04
C ASP A 722 2.73 86.31 21.57
N ASP A 723 3.71 85.45 21.29
CA ASP A 723 3.50 83.99 21.25
C ASP A 723 3.46 83.46 22.69
N ALA A 724 2.53 82.54 23.01
CA ALA A 724 2.27 82.07 24.38
C ALA A 724 2.73 80.63 24.60
N PHE A 725 3.68 80.41 25.51
CA PHE A 725 4.25 79.07 25.76
C PHE A 725 3.40 78.25 26.73
N CYS A 726 3.33 76.94 26.51
CA CYS A 726 2.91 75.95 27.49
C CYS A 726 4.13 75.14 27.95
N THR A 727 4.18 74.79 29.24
CA THR A 727 5.08 73.76 29.77
C THR A 727 4.26 72.60 30.31
N LEU A 728 4.71 71.37 30.02
CA LEU A 728 4.11 70.10 30.42
C LEU A 728 5.00 69.39 31.46
N GLU A 729 4.39 68.84 32.51
CA GLU A 729 5.06 68.02 33.52
C GLU A 729 4.56 66.55 33.42
N ASP A 730 5.49 65.60 33.26
CA ASP A 730 5.31 64.12 33.20
C ASP A 730 4.76 63.50 34.50
N ASP A 731 4.06 62.35 34.40
CA ASP A 731 3.65 61.51 35.54
C ASP A 731 4.00 59.99 35.52
N GLU A 732 4.85 59.52 34.60
CA GLU A 732 5.03 58.10 34.23
C GLU A 732 6.17 57.32 34.93
N TYR A 733 6.24 57.48 36.26
CA TYR A 733 7.32 56.95 37.11
C TYR A 733 7.57 55.42 37.03
N PRO A 734 8.78 54.97 36.64
CA PRO A 734 9.09 53.58 36.33
C PRO A 734 9.36 52.74 37.59
N ALA A 735 8.96 51.46 37.54
CA ALA A 735 9.19 50.51 38.61
C ALA A 735 9.95 49.25 38.15
N LEU A 736 11.01 48.90 38.87
CA LEU A 736 11.84 47.72 38.63
C LEU A 736 11.20 46.45 39.20
N ASN A 737 11.13 45.41 38.38
CA ASN A 737 10.40 44.16 38.62
C ASN A 737 11.21 42.92 38.22
N LEU A 738 10.80 41.75 38.72
CA LEU A 738 11.32 40.43 38.35
C LEU A 738 10.28 39.64 37.52
N ARG A 739 10.73 38.89 36.50
CA ARG A 739 9.93 37.87 35.81
C ARG A 739 10.76 36.67 35.35
N SER A 740 10.12 35.52 35.14
CA SER A 740 10.73 34.32 34.57
C SER A 740 9.68 33.50 33.82
N ALA A 741 10.08 32.79 32.77
CA ALA A 741 9.21 31.93 31.98
C ALA A 741 8.90 30.58 32.67
N ALA A 742 9.75 30.12 33.59
CA ALA A 742 9.57 28.89 34.35
C ALA A 742 10.11 29.06 35.77
N THR A 743 9.32 28.70 36.78
CA THR A 743 9.69 28.79 38.21
C THR A 743 9.79 27.42 38.88
N ARG A 744 9.81 26.34 38.10
CA ARG A 744 10.01 24.95 38.52
C ARG A 744 10.77 24.23 37.40
N LEU A 745 11.97 23.70 37.68
CA LEU A 745 12.83 23.01 36.70
C LEU A 745 13.60 21.88 37.38
N ASN A 746 13.88 20.81 36.63
CA ASN A 746 14.66 19.68 37.13
C ASN A 746 16.10 20.08 37.52
N GLU A 747 16.72 19.31 38.42
CA GLU A 747 18.18 19.25 38.63
C GLU A 747 18.96 19.26 37.30
N GLY A 748 20.17 19.84 37.31
CA GLY A 748 21.04 20.00 36.13
C GLY A 748 20.56 21.03 35.09
N SER A 749 19.34 21.56 35.21
CA SER A 749 18.79 22.59 34.31
C SER A 749 19.44 23.97 34.52
N VAL A 750 19.20 24.91 33.60
CA VAL A 750 19.58 26.32 33.80
C VAL A 750 18.33 27.18 33.94
N TRP A 751 18.00 27.59 35.17
CA TRP A 751 16.96 28.58 35.40
C TRP A 751 17.37 29.93 34.82
N THR A 752 16.41 30.62 34.19
CA THR A 752 16.63 31.92 33.55
C THR A 752 15.56 32.89 34.02
N PHE A 753 15.97 34.08 34.45
CA PHE A 753 15.06 35.15 34.88
C PHE A 753 15.51 36.51 34.40
N GLU A 754 14.60 37.48 34.48
CA GLU A 754 14.76 38.82 33.91
C GLU A 754 14.39 39.87 34.96
N VAL A 755 15.22 40.90 35.07
CA VAL A 755 14.94 42.13 35.82
C VAL A 755 14.55 43.19 34.80
N PHE A 756 13.37 43.80 34.94
CA PHE A 756 12.80 44.70 33.93
C PHE A 756 12.07 45.91 34.54
N LEU A 757 11.95 46.99 33.78
CA LEU A 757 11.16 48.18 34.11
C LEU A 757 9.72 48.06 33.60
N THR A 758 8.75 48.60 34.34
CA THR A 758 7.34 48.70 33.89
C THR A 758 7.23 49.46 32.57
N THR A 759 7.87 50.62 32.52
CA THR A 759 7.94 51.56 31.41
C THR A 759 9.40 51.65 30.94
N PRO A 760 9.70 51.77 29.64
CA PRO A 760 11.07 52.01 29.18
C PRO A 760 11.56 53.38 29.68
N ARG A 761 12.89 53.56 29.78
CA ARG A 761 13.50 54.74 30.40
C ARG A 761 14.60 55.32 29.53
N GLN A 762 14.65 56.63 29.36
CA GLN A 762 15.71 57.31 28.60
C GLN A 762 17.07 57.38 29.33
N HIS A 763 17.17 56.82 30.54
CA HIS A 763 18.34 56.90 31.42
C HIS A 763 18.74 55.53 31.99
N ASP A 764 20.05 55.35 32.22
CA ASP A 764 20.59 54.18 32.93
C ASP A 764 19.93 54.02 34.31
N THR A 765 19.50 52.79 34.63
CA THR A 765 18.89 52.41 35.91
C THR A 765 19.80 51.45 36.67
N THR A 766 20.22 51.82 37.88
CA THR A 766 21.07 50.98 38.73
C THR A 766 20.24 50.20 39.75
N PHE A 767 20.71 49.00 40.14
CA PHE A 767 20.09 48.19 41.21
C PHE A 767 21.08 47.19 41.82
N ASP A 768 20.76 46.62 42.99
CA ASP A 768 21.44 45.45 43.57
C ASP A 768 20.60 44.17 43.39
N LEU A 769 21.27 43.08 43.00
CA LEU A 769 20.73 41.73 42.87
C LEU A 769 21.31 40.80 43.94
N GLN A 770 20.45 40.04 44.62
CA GLN A 770 20.85 39.11 45.68
C GLN A 770 20.05 37.81 45.59
N LEU A 771 20.70 36.72 45.17
CA LEU A 771 20.14 35.38 45.18
C LEU A 771 20.56 34.62 46.45
N SER A 772 19.61 33.85 47.01
CA SER A 772 19.69 33.16 48.28
C SER A 772 19.06 31.75 48.20
N ALA A 773 19.54 30.84 49.06
CA ALA A 773 19.21 29.42 48.98
C ALA A 773 17.75 29.08 49.35
N GLY A 774 17.04 29.93 50.10
CA GLY A 774 15.65 29.67 50.50
C GLY A 774 15.51 28.41 51.37
N SER A 775 15.04 27.29 50.80
CA SER A 775 15.05 25.98 51.46
C SER A 775 16.17 25.03 51.00
N SER A 776 16.94 25.42 49.98
CA SER A 776 18.02 24.62 49.39
C SER A 776 19.31 24.59 50.23
N GLN A 777 20.20 23.63 49.98
CA GLN A 777 21.48 23.55 50.73
C GLN A 777 22.50 24.61 50.27
N GLY A 778 22.46 25.05 49.02
CA GLY A 778 22.95 26.36 48.58
C GLY A 778 23.80 26.39 47.29
N PRO A 779 24.48 27.53 47.03
CA PRO A 779 25.16 27.87 45.75
C PRO A 779 26.44 27.06 45.44
N SER A 780 26.56 25.86 46.01
CA SER A 780 27.64 24.91 45.78
C SER A 780 27.24 23.44 46.05
N VAL A 781 25.93 23.16 46.11
CA VAL A 781 25.37 21.81 46.28
C VAL A 781 24.30 21.58 45.21
N ASP A 782 23.23 22.37 45.27
CA ASP A 782 21.99 22.25 44.46
C ASP A 782 21.87 23.34 43.37
N TYR A 783 22.60 24.46 43.48
CA TYR A 783 22.72 25.42 42.37
C TYR A 783 24.08 26.13 42.33
N SER A 784 24.32 26.94 41.30
CA SER A 784 25.48 27.81 41.19
C SER A 784 25.09 29.23 40.78
N PHE A 785 25.59 30.25 41.50
CA PHE A 785 25.35 31.65 41.14
C PHE A 785 26.50 32.57 41.58
N GLY A 786 26.95 33.45 40.68
CA GLY A 786 28.08 34.34 40.90
C GLY A 786 27.80 35.84 40.70
N GLN A 787 26.57 36.21 40.35
CA GLN A 787 26.20 37.59 39.94
C GLN A 787 25.51 38.40 41.06
N ASN A 788 25.74 38.07 42.33
CA ASN A 788 25.25 38.90 43.45
C ASN A 788 26.03 40.21 43.54
N GLY A 789 25.32 41.34 43.61
CA GLY A 789 25.90 42.69 43.65
C GLY A 789 25.15 43.68 42.76
N SER A 790 25.79 44.81 42.48
CA SER A 790 25.18 45.92 41.72
C SER A 790 25.27 45.72 40.20
N HIS A 791 24.17 46.01 39.51
CA HIS A 791 23.98 45.93 38.05
C HIS A 791 23.36 47.23 37.51
N VAL A 792 23.40 47.41 36.19
CA VAL A 792 22.86 48.59 35.50
C VAL A 792 22.11 48.16 34.25
N ILE A 793 20.82 48.50 34.16
CA ILE A 793 20.06 48.44 32.90
C ILE A 793 20.38 49.74 32.13
N PRO A 794 20.94 49.68 30.91
CA PRO A 794 21.27 50.91 30.16
C PRO A 794 20.03 51.67 29.69
N ALA A 795 20.19 52.98 29.44
CA ALA A 795 19.19 53.81 28.76
C ALA A 795 18.61 53.14 27.50
N PHE A 796 17.29 53.29 27.30
CA PHE A 796 16.50 52.68 26.22
C PHE A 796 16.47 51.14 26.20
N VAL A 797 17.03 50.47 27.21
CA VAL A 797 16.91 49.02 27.41
C VAL A 797 15.93 48.78 28.56
N GLN A 798 14.88 48.00 28.33
CA GLN A 798 13.86 47.76 29.37
C GLN A 798 14.29 46.71 30.43
N SER A 799 15.31 45.87 30.16
CA SER A 799 15.63 44.72 31.00
C SER A 799 17.05 44.14 30.94
N LEU A 800 17.38 43.28 31.91
CA LEU A 800 18.55 42.41 31.93
C LEU A 800 18.17 40.96 32.28
N THR A 801 18.80 40.00 31.60
CA THR A 801 18.58 38.56 31.81
C THR A 801 19.73 37.91 32.59
N PHE A 802 19.39 37.08 33.58
CA PHE A 802 20.29 36.33 34.45
C PHE A 802 20.03 34.82 34.35
N THR A 803 21.08 34.03 34.54
CA THR A 803 21.03 32.56 34.49
C THR A 803 21.59 31.94 35.76
N VAL A 804 20.99 30.83 36.18
CA VAL A 804 21.32 30.06 37.39
C VAL A 804 21.34 28.58 37.02
N PRO A 805 22.50 27.97 36.77
CA PRO A 805 22.60 26.52 36.63
C PRO A 805 22.26 25.87 37.96
N PHE A 806 21.21 25.06 37.96
CA PHE A 806 20.97 24.06 38.99
C PHE A 806 22.03 22.98 38.83
N LEU A 807 22.43 22.39 39.95
CA LEU A 807 23.36 21.28 39.98
C LEU A 807 22.55 19.98 39.92
N ASP A 808 23.27 18.86 39.80
CA ASP A 808 22.72 17.50 39.77
C ASP A 808 23.56 16.71 40.76
N ASP A 809 22.96 16.35 41.89
CA ASP A 809 23.62 15.69 43.02
C ASP A 809 23.51 14.14 42.94
N GLN A 810 22.64 13.64 42.06
CA GLN A 810 22.34 12.23 41.77
C GLN A 810 21.59 11.46 42.88
N LEU A 811 20.92 12.13 43.82
CA LEU A 811 19.96 11.52 44.74
C LEU A 811 18.52 11.59 44.19
N PRO A 812 17.75 10.48 44.19
CA PRO A 812 16.32 10.49 43.91
C PRO A 812 15.46 10.53 45.20
N ASP A 813 14.26 11.11 45.09
CA ASP A 813 13.24 11.27 46.16
C ASP A 813 13.66 12.28 47.27
N GLU A 814 14.38 13.33 46.87
CA GLU A 814 14.53 14.58 47.62
C GLU A 814 13.24 15.43 47.56
N ALA A 815 13.18 16.54 48.29
CA ALA A 815 11.92 17.29 48.49
C ALA A 815 11.97 18.75 48.01
N ASP A 816 11.56 18.99 46.75
CA ASP A 816 11.15 20.29 46.19
C ASP A 816 11.92 21.51 46.77
N GLU A 817 13.23 21.61 46.51
CA GLU A 817 14.05 22.70 47.05
C GLU A 817 13.71 24.04 46.39
N VAL A 818 13.69 25.15 47.14
CA VAL A 818 13.24 26.46 46.64
C VAL A 818 14.29 27.53 46.88
N ILE A 819 14.91 28.01 45.80
CA ILE A 819 15.79 29.18 45.82
C ILE A 819 14.98 30.48 45.67
N GLN A 820 15.54 31.60 46.14
CA GLN A 820 14.89 32.91 46.14
C GLN A 820 15.87 33.99 45.67
N VAL A 821 15.45 34.76 44.65
CA VAL A 821 16.14 35.98 44.23
C VAL A 821 15.39 37.23 44.73
N ASP A 822 16.16 38.18 45.22
CA ASP A 822 15.73 39.52 45.63
C ASP A 822 16.43 40.59 44.76
N ILE A 823 15.71 41.67 44.44
CA ILE A 823 16.26 42.93 43.92
C ILE A 823 16.00 44.07 44.91
N GLY A 824 16.90 45.05 44.97
CA GLY A 824 16.75 46.23 45.83
C GLY A 824 17.75 47.33 45.49
N ASN A 825 17.80 48.36 46.33
CA ASN A 825 18.74 49.49 46.22
C ASN A 825 18.77 50.13 44.80
N ALA A 826 17.61 50.23 44.16
CA ALA A 826 17.47 50.86 42.85
C ALA A 826 17.32 52.38 42.95
N ASP A 827 17.62 53.08 41.86
CA ASP A 827 17.37 54.53 41.70
C ASP A 827 15.97 54.87 41.16
N VAL A 828 15.19 53.85 40.79
CA VAL A 828 13.77 53.92 40.41
C VAL A 828 12.86 53.26 41.48
N ALA A 829 11.54 53.29 41.29
CA ALA A 829 10.62 52.58 42.20
C ALA A 829 10.83 51.05 42.15
N LEU A 830 10.43 50.34 43.21
CA LEU A 830 10.55 48.88 43.29
C LEU A 830 9.18 48.22 43.29
N GLY A 831 8.92 47.37 42.29
CA GLY A 831 7.70 46.57 42.16
C GLY A 831 7.85 45.18 42.80
N LEU A 832 7.76 44.11 42.01
CA LEU A 832 8.01 42.74 42.46
C LEU A 832 9.51 42.54 42.76
N THR A 833 9.89 42.81 44.01
CA THR A 833 11.27 42.72 44.50
C THR A 833 11.78 41.31 44.74
N ARG A 834 10.91 40.28 44.67
CA ARG A 834 11.26 38.90 45.04
C ARG A 834 10.59 37.88 44.13
N MET A 835 11.35 36.86 43.75
CA MET A 835 10.88 35.71 42.99
C MET A 835 11.55 34.43 43.48
N ASN A 836 10.83 33.31 43.41
CA ASN A 836 11.33 32.00 43.78
C ASN A 836 11.44 31.11 42.53
N ALA A 837 12.35 30.15 42.57
CA ALA A 837 12.36 29.00 41.67
C ALA A 837 12.50 27.71 42.47
N THR A 838 11.75 26.68 42.07
CA THR A 838 11.81 25.34 42.65
C THR A 838 12.74 24.47 41.81
N ILE A 839 13.76 23.93 42.45
CA ILE A 839 14.59 22.82 41.97
C ILE A 839 13.80 21.54 42.27
N VAL A 840 13.76 20.60 41.33
CA VAL A 840 13.04 19.33 41.48
C VAL A 840 13.87 18.18 40.95
N ASP A 841 13.66 16.99 41.50
CA ASP A 841 14.31 15.77 41.03
C ASP A 841 13.93 15.45 39.58
N ALA A 842 14.83 14.76 38.88
CA ALA A 842 14.51 14.13 37.61
C ALA A 842 13.75 12.80 37.88
N PRO A 843 12.53 12.62 37.34
CA PRO A 843 11.63 11.52 37.73
C PRO A 843 12.23 10.13 37.48
N GLU A 844 11.82 9.14 38.26
CA GLU A 844 12.26 7.75 38.11
C GLU A 844 11.62 7.07 36.90
N ILE A 845 12.44 6.57 35.98
CA ILE A 845 12.00 5.70 34.88
C ILE A 845 11.94 4.23 35.31
N SER A 846 10.83 3.59 34.97
CA SER A 846 10.48 2.21 35.29
C SER A 846 9.87 1.51 34.06
N ILE A 847 9.88 0.18 34.02
CA ILE A 847 9.33 -0.59 32.90
C ILE A 847 8.52 -1.79 33.41
N GLY A 848 7.32 -1.97 32.86
CA GLY A 848 6.47 -3.12 33.14
C GLY A 848 6.95 -4.39 32.41
N SER A 849 6.44 -5.54 32.84
CA SER A 849 6.56 -6.78 32.05
C SER A 849 5.54 -6.80 30.90
N ALA A 850 5.85 -7.52 29.82
CA ALA A 850 4.98 -7.70 28.66
C ALA A 850 4.90 -9.18 28.25
N SER A 851 3.88 -9.55 27.49
CA SER A 851 3.71 -10.90 26.94
C SER A 851 3.19 -10.81 25.50
N ALA A 852 3.70 -11.66 24.62
CA ALA A 852 3.16 -11.85 23.27
C ALA A 852 3.34 -13.31 22.83
N ASP A 853 2.45 -13.74 21.93
CA ASP A 853 2.56 -15.02 21.26
C ASP A 853 3.67 -14.97 20.20
N GLU A 854 4.20 -16.12 19.78
CA GLU A 854 5.24 -16.17 18.74
C GLU A 854 4.81 -15.50 17.43
N GLY A 855 5.72 -14.70 16.85
CA GLY A 855 5.47 -13.89 15.66
C GLY A 855 4.70 -12.57 15.88
N GLU A 856 4.26 -12.27 17.11
CA GLU A 856 3.59 -11.01 17.47
C GLU A 856 4.54 -10.02 18.19
N TRP A 857 4.05 -8.84 18.59
CA TRP A 857 4.87 -7.77 19.19
C TRP A 857 4.63 -7.60 20.70
N ALA A 858 5.62 -7.99 21.52
CA ALA A 858 5.63 -7.75 22.96
C ALA A 858 5.75 -6.26 23.26
N THR A 859 4.64 -5.63 23.69
CA THR A 859 4.58 -4.19 23.93
C THR A 859 4.82 -3.84 25.39
N PHE A 860 6.01 -3.33 25.69
CA PHE A 860 6.43 -2.93 27.04
C PHE A 860 5.98 -1.51 27.37
N ASN A 861 5.25 -1.34 28.46
CA ASN A 861 4.91 -0.01 28.97
C ASN A 861 6.04 0.50 29.87
N VAL A 862 6.62 1.64 29.48
CA VAL A 862 7.66 2.35 30.23
C VAL A 862 7.01 3.56 30.88
N SER A 863 7.27 3.80 32.16
CA SER A 863 6.60 4.83 32.97
C SER A 863 7.58 5.70 33.75
N LEU A 864 7.21 6.97 33.88
CA LEU A 864 7.79 7.91 34.84
C LEU A 864 6.84 8.02 36.04
N ASP A 865 7.40 8.07 37.25
CA ASP A 865 6.63 8.27 38.49
C ASP A 865 5.97 9.66 38.57
N ALA A 866 6.68 10.68 38.08
CA ALA A 866 6.22 12.05 37.90
C ALA A 866 6.48 12.56 36.47
N ALA A 867 5.74 13.59 36.06
CA ALA A 867 5.86 14.16 34.72
C ALA A 867 7.08 15.10 34.63
N SER A 868 8.06 14.76 33.80
CA SER A 868 9.25 15.61 33.58
C SER A 868 8.89 16.91 32.85
N THR A 869 9.54 18.02 33.21
CA THR A 869 9.33 19.33 32.54
C THR A 869 10.05 19.46 31.20
N ALA A 870 10.84 18.44 30.82
CA ALA A 870 11.55 18.35 29.55
C ALA A 870 11.34 16.96 28.94
N ASP A 871 11.68 16.81 27.65
CA ASP A 871 11.64 15.50 26.98
C ASP A 871 12.63 14.53 27.65
N VAL A 872 12.19 13.30 27.90
CA VAL A 872 13.01 12.23 28.49
C VAL A 872 13.30 11.21 27.41
N THR A 873 14.58 11.08 27.02
CA THR A 873 15.02 10.04 26.06
C THR A 873 15.78 8.93 26.77
N PHE A 874 15.54 7.67 26.39
CA PHE A 874 16.13 6.48 27.02
C PHE A 874 16.42 5.37 25.99
N MET A 875 17.23 4.39 26.38
CA MET A 875 17.55 3.20 25.59
C MET A 875 17.04 1.92 26.28
N LEU A 876 16.87 0.84 25.52
CA LEU A 876 16.66 -0.50 26.07
C LEU A 876 17.94 -1.35 26.01
N GLN A 877 18.12 -2.20 27.01
CA GLN A 877 19.10 -3.29 27.02
C GLN A 877 18.37 -4.61 27.28
N PHE A 878 18.65 -5.61 26.46
CA PHE A 878 18.06 -6.94 26.54
C PHE A 878 19.03 -7.95 27.16
N ALA A 879 18.49 -8.98 27.82
CA ALA A 879 19.25 -10.15 28.27
C ALA A 879 18.38 -11.43 28.22
N ASN A 880 19.00 -12.54 27.82
CA ASN A 880 18.37 -13.86 27.77
C ASN A 880 18.04 -14.38 29.19
N ASP A 881 16.97 -15.17 29.33
CA ASP A 881 16.79 -16.09 30.47
C ASP A 881 16.58 -17.52 29.96
N THR A 882 15.37 -17.88 29.51
CA THR A 882 15.17 -19.03 28.60
C THR A 882 15.23 -18.57 27.15
N ALA A 883 14.43 -17.55 26.79
CA ALA A 883 14.44 -16.96 25.46
C ALA A 883 15.79 -16.33 25.12
N THR A 884 16.20 -16.49 23.87
CA THR A 884 17.52 -16.15 23.34
C THR A 884 17.48 -15.04 22.30
N MET A 885 18.18 -13.94 22.64
CA MET A 885 18.38 -12.77 21.78
C MET A 885 18.83 -13.15 20.36
N GLY A 886 18.05 -12.75 19.36
CA GLY A 886 18.35 -12.99 17.94
C GLY A 886 18.03 -14.39 17.44
N SER A 887 17.47 -15.26 18.28
CA SER A 887 16.77 -16.50 17.89
C SER A 887 15.27 -16.28 17.97
N ASP A 888 14.79 -15.79 19.12
CA ASP A 888 13.37 -15.87 19.50
C ASP A 888 12.74 -14.48 19.65
N PHE A 889 13.56 -13.43 19.80
CA PHE A 889 13.13 -12.03 19.75
C PHE A 889 14.18 -11.09 19.13
N ASN A 890 13.71 -10.01 18.53
CA ASN A 890 14.53 -8.99 17.88
C ASN A 890 15.10 -7.99 18.90
N THR A 891 16.36 -7.58 18.69
CA THR A 891 17.05 -6.55 19.48
C THR A 891 17.80 -5.55 18.61
N ALA A 892 17.37 -5.37 17.35
CA ALA A 892 17.91 -4.37 16.44
C ALA A 892 17.46 -2.94 16.79
N ASP A 893 16.24 -2.79 17.35
CA ASP A 893 15.76 -1.52 17.90
C ASP A 893 15.94 -1.48 19.43
N VAL A 894 16.82 -0.59 19.86
CA VAL A 894 17.14 -0.30 21.26
C VAL A 894 16.87 1.16 21.62
N GLY A 895 16.23 1.92 20.72
CA GLY A 895 15.99 3.36 20.87
C GLY A 895 17.07 4.25 20.21
N PRO A 896 17.09 5.56 20.52
CA PRO A 896 16.44 6.17 21.68
C PRO A 896 14.92 6.31 21.54
N TYR A 897 14.22 5.95 22.61
CA TYR A 897 12.78 6.17 22.80
C TYR A 897 12.56 7.45 23.62
N THR A 898 11.45 8.14 23.41
CA THR A 898 11.20 9.48 23.98
C THR A 898 9.83 9.58 24.65
N PHE A 899 9.79 10.12 25.86
CA PHE A 899 8.61 10.80 26.42
C PHE A 899 8.72 12.28 26.06
N THR A 900 7.68 12.88 25.50
CA THR A 900 7.63 14.35 25.37
C THR A 900 7.31 14.98 26.72
N ALA A 901 7.83 16.18 27.02
CA ALA A 901 7.60 16.90 28.26
C ALA A 901 6.12 16.86 28.72
N GLY A 902 5.89 16.49 29.99
CA GLY A 902 4.56 16.30 30.56
C GLY A 902 3.95 14.90 30.40
N GLN A 903 4.54 13.98 29.61
CA GLN A 903 4.12 12.57 29.56
C GLN A 903 4.67 11.77 30.76
N THR A 904 3.95 10.73 31.17
CA THR A 904 4.35 9.78 32.23
C THR A 904 4.28 8.31 31.82
N ILE A 905 3.83 8.01 30.60
CA ILE A 905 3.81 6.64 30.05
C ILE A 905 4.09 6.66 28.55
N THR A 906 4.88 5.72 28.08
CA THR A 906 5.09 5.41 26.66
C THR A 906 5.17 3.89 26.46
N SER A 907 4.95 3.42 25.23
CA SER A 907 4.89 1.99 24.92
C SER A 907 5.93 1.65 23.86
N VAL A 908 6.82 0.69 24.18
CA VAL A 908 7.89 0.22 23.29
C VAL A 908 7.57 -1.18 22.80
N PRO A 909 7.35 -1.38 21.49
CA PRO A 909 7.05 -2.68 20.91
C PRO A 909 8.36 -3.44 20.58
N VAL A 910 8.45 -4.71 20.97
CA VAL A 910 9.56 -5.62 20.67
C VAL A 910 9.04 -6.77 19.81
N GLU A 911 9.62 -6.96 18.63
CA GLU A 911 9.26 -8.02 17.69
C GLU A 911 9.70 -9.39 18.26
N ILE A 912 8.74 -10.29 18.45
CA ILE A 912 9.01 -11.70 18.76
C ILE A 912 9.07 -12.44 17.43
N TYR A 913 10.08 -13.30 17.26
CA TYR A 913 10.17 -14.17 16.09
C TYR A 913 9.21 -15.36 16.26
N GLY A 914 9.09 -16.24 15.27
CA GLY A 914 8.19 -17.39 15.38
C GLY A 914 8.69 -18.64 14.67
N GLY A 915 8.49 -19.78 15.32
CA GLY A 915 8.82 -21.12 14.83
C GLY A 915 10.29 -21.50 15.03
N ASP A 916 10.72 -21.65 16.28
CA ASP A 916 11.99 -22.33 16.65
C ASP A 916 11.86 -23.86 16.59
N GLY A 917 10.69 -24.41 16.95
CA GLY A 917 10.38 -25.84 16.91
C GLY A 917 10.97 -26.65 18.08
N GLY A 918 10.85 -26.14 19.31
CA GLY A 918 11.57 -26.68 20.48
C GLY A 918 10.76 -27.05 21.72
N ASP A 919 10.08 -26.10 22.38
CA ASP A 919 9.71 -26.23 23.79
C ASP A 919 8.29 -25.70 24.12
N ALA A 920 7.43 -26.57 24.65
CA ALA A 920 6.03 -26.28 25.00
C ALA A 920 5.89 -25.51 26.34
N ALA A 921 6.73 -24.50 26.53
CA ALA A 921 6.90 -23.77 27.77
C ALA A 921 7.06 -22.26 27.49
N VAL A 922 6.29 -21.44 28.19
CA VAL A 922 6.36 -19.97 28.09
C VAL A 922 7.79 -19.50 28.36
N GLU A 923 8.45 -18.98 27.34
CA GLU A 923 9.81 -18.49 27.48
C GLU A 923 9.85 -17.11 28.13
N VAL A 924 11.03 -16.74 28.66
CA VAL A 924 11.27 -15.47 29.34
C VAL A 924 12.57 -14.82 28.86
N PHE A 925 12.51 -13.51 28.60
CA PHE A 925 13.68 -12.64 28.47
C PHE A 925 13.55 -11.41 29.40
N VAL A 926 14.66 -10.72 29.64
CA VAL A 926 14.71 -9.51 30.49
C VAL A 926 14.93 -8.27 29.62
N VAL A 927 14.14 -7.22 29.88
CA VAL A 927 14.27 -5.90 29.26
C VAL A 927 14.55 -4.87 30.34
N THR A 928 15.70 -4.21 30.24
CA THR A 928 16.15 -3.18 31.19
C THR A 928 16.22 -1.81 30.52
N VAL A 929 15.66 -0.78 31.14
CA VAL A 929 15.83 0.62 30.72
C VAL A 929 17.20 1.11 31.14
N VAL A 930 17.95 1.69 30.20
CA VAL A 930 19.30 2.21 30.40
C VAL A 930 19.49 3.59 29.78
N SER A 931 20.45 4.34 30.32
CA SER A 931 20.83 5.68 29.84
C SER A 931 19.67 6.67 29.59
N PRO A 932 18.74 6.86 30.55
CA PRO A 932 17.78 7.95 30.45
C PRO A 932 18.46 9.33 30.50
N THR A 933 17.73 10.33 30.03
CA THR A 933 18.07 11.75 30.06
C THR A 933 16.90 12.50 30.68
N ASN A 934 17.15 13.49 31.54
CA ASN A 934 16.13 14.22 32.30
C ASN A 934 15.20 13.35 33.18
N ALA A 935 15.66 12.13 33.51
CA ALA A 935 15.02 11.14 34.40
C ALA A 935 16.09 10.26 35.07
N THR A 936 15.84 9.80 36.30
CA THR A 936 16.69 8.85 37.05
C THR A 936 16.24 7.40 36.79
N VAL A 937 17.03 6.40 37.18
CA VAL A 937 16.74 4.97 36.94
C VAL A 937 16.18 4.31 38.20
N SER A 938 14.92 3.86 38.16
CA SER A 938 14.24 3.21 39.30
C SER A 938 14.87 1.86 39.70
N GLU A 939 14.62 1.41 40.94
CA GLU A 939 14.81 -0.01 41.30
C GLU A 939 13.96 -0.95 40.41
N ASN A 940 12.87 -0.45 39.81
CA ASN A 940 11.98 -1.18 38.88
C ASN A 940 12.31 -0.90 37.40
N ASN A 941 13.60 -0.73 37.06
CA ASN A 941 14.06 -0.48 35.69
C ASN A 941 14.08 -1.71 34.76
N SER A 942 13.63 -2.88 35.23
CA SER A 942 13.72 -4.15 34.49
C SER A 942 12.41 -4.91 34.51
N GLY A 943 11.89 -5.21 33.32
CA GLY A 943 10.67 -6.00 33.09
C GLY A 943 11.00 -7.34 32.45
N LEU A 944 10.05 -8.28 32.54
CA LEU A 944 10.15 -9.57 31.86
C LEU A 944 9.30 -9.54 30.58
N GLY A 945 9.87 -10.03 29.48
CA GLY A 945 9.13 -10.41 28.29
C GLY A 945 8.79 -11.88 28.36
N TYR A 946 7.51 -12.23 28.26
CA TYR A 946 7.04 -13.61 28.14
C TYR A 946 6.69 -13.91 26.68
N ILE A 947 7.21 -15.03 26.15
CA ILE A 947 6.86 -15.53 24.81
C ILE A 947 5.95 -16.74 24.99
N THR A 948 4.76 -16.70 24.40
CA THR A 948 3.81 -17.82 24.40
C THR A 948 3.95 -18.64 23.12
N ASP A 949 4.46 -19.87 23.28
CA ASP A 949 4.53 -20.92 22.26
C ASP A 949 3.17 -21.14 21.57
N MET A 950 3.21 -21.32 20.24
CA MET A 950 2.07 -21.57 19.37
C MET A 950 2.29 -22.79 18.43
N ASP A 951 3.38 -23.54 18.59
CA ASP A 951 3.75 -24.62 17.69
C ASP A 951 2.88 -25.89 17.89
N PRO A 952 2.29 -26.44 16.81
CA PRO A 952 1.46 -27.64 16.89
C PRO A 952 2.32 -28.89 17.13
N PRO A 953 1.94 -29.81 18.04
CA PRO A 953 2.77 -30.96 18.39
C PRO A 953 2.96 -31.98 17.26
N GLU A 954 4.11 -32.66 17.25
CA GLU A 954 4.37 -33.81 16.40
C GLU A 954 3.50 -35.01 16.83
N ILE A 955 2.83 -35.66 15.87
CA ILE A 955 2.05 -36.89 16.07
C ILE A 955 2.77 -38.12 15.49
N PHE A 956 2.91 -39.18 16.28
CA PHE A 956 3.68 -40.38 15.93
C PHE A 956 3.15 -41.66 16.61
N CYS A 957 3.44 -42.82 16.02
CA CYS A 957 3.12 -44.14 16.61
C CYS A 957 4.04 -44.46 17.79
N ALA A 958 3.49 -44.96 18.90
CA ALA A 958 4.27 -45.37 20.07
C ALA A 958 5.04 -46.70 19.86
N GLY A 959 4.56 -47.55 18.95
CA GLY A 959 5.13 -48.87 18.65
C GLY A 959 4.07 -49.88 18.21
N ASP A 960 4.50 -51.11 17.98
CA ASP A 960 3.65 -52.24 17.57
C ASP A 960 2.62 -52.64 18.64
N ALA A 961 1.49 -53.20 18.22
CA ALA A 961 0.37 -53.62 19.06
C ALA A 961 0.03 -55.12 18.89
N THR A 962 -0.71 -55.72 19.83
CA THR A 962 -1.16 -57.12 19.71
C THR A 962 -2.51 -57.32 20.39
N GLY A 963 -3.44 -58.00 19.72
CA GLY A 963 -4.74 -58.40 20.25
C GLY A 963 -4.98 -59.91 20.17
N LEU A 964 -6.15 -60.33 20.62
CA LEU A 964 -6.77 -61.63 20.34
C LEU A 964 -7.92 -61.41 19.35
N GLU A 965 -8.28 -62.44 18.59
CA GLU A 965 -9.51 -62.42 17.79
C GLU A 965 -10.76 -62.15 18.63
N GLY A 966 -11.62 -61.26 18.14
CA GLY A 966 -12.79 -60.74 18.86
C GLY A 966 -12.48 -59.66 19.91
N GLU A 967 -11.21 -59.29 20.11
CA GLU A 967 -10.79 -58.11 20.87
C GLU A 967 -10.20 -57.03 19.93
N ASN A 968 -9.91 -55.83 20.44
CA ASN A 968 -9.26 -54.79 19.65
C ASN A 968 -7.73 -54.96 19.69
N VAL A 969 -7.07 -54.84 18.54
CA VAL A 969 -5.64 -54.50 18.47
C VAL A 969 -5.52 -53.00 18.76
N GLU A 970 -5.09 -52.66 19.97
CA GLU A 970 -5.02 -51.28 20.47
C GLU A 970 -3.64 -50.65 20.21
N PHE A 971 -3.54 -49.81 19.19
CA PHE A 971 -2.34 -49.01 18.92
C PHE A 971 -2.37 -47.71 19.75
N THR A 972 -1.24 -47.31 20.33
CA THR A 972 -1.11 -45.99 20.94
C THR A 972 -0.46 -45.01 19.97
N VAL A 973 -1.15 -43.89 19.71
CA VAL A 973 -0.60 -42.74 18.97
C VAL A 973 -0.33 -41.62 19.97
N ASN A 974 0.86 -41.05 19.92
CA ASN A 974 1.35 -40.03 20.84
C ASN A 974 1.46 -38.66 20.16
N LEU A 975 1.38 -37.61 20.96
CA LEU A 975 1.88 -36.28 20.67
C LEU A 975 3.23 -36.05 21.37
N SER A 976 4.08 -35.18 20.82
CA SER A 976 5.33 -34.75 21.44
C SER A 976 5.11 -33.97 22.74
N TRP A 977 4.06 -33.16 22.81
CA TRP A 977 3.57 -32.45 24.00
C TRP A 977 2.04 -32.39 24.04
N THR A 978 1.46 -31.91 25.14
CA THR A 978 0.01 -31.67 25.25
C THR A 978 -0.39 -30.45 24.43
N SER A 979 -1.39 -30.58 23.56
CA SER A 979 -2.07 -29.42 22.97
C SER A 979 -3.21 -28.93 23.87
N GLU A 980 -3.49 -27.62 23.88
CA GLU A 980 -4.69 -27.06 24.52
C GLU A 980 -5.96 -27.22 23.68
N VAL A 981 -5.85 -27.69 22.43
CA VAL A 981 -6.97 -28.00 21.53
C VAL A 981 -6.98 -29.49 21.14
N ASP A 982 -8.12 -29.96 20.65
CA ASP A 982 -8.24 -31.32 20.10
C ASP A 982 -7.37 -31.46 18.84
N VAL A 983 -6.46 -32.44 18.83
CA VAL A 983 -5.60 -32.78 17.67
C VAL A 983 -6.19 -34.00 16.99
N SER A 984 -6.55 -33.89 15.71
CA SER A 984 -7.18 -34.99 14.96
C SER A 984 -6.32 -35.48 13.79
N PHE A 985 -6.46 -36.76 13.45
CA PHE A 985 -5.68 -37.43 12.40
C PHE A 985 -6.42 -38.64 11.81
N GLU A 986 -5.92 -39.16 10.70
CA GLU A 986 -6.45 -40.35 10.02
C GLU A 986 -5.35 -41.42 9.90
N VAL A 987 -5.72 -42.68 9.70
CA VAL A 987 -4.76 -43.78 9.42
C VAL A 987 -5.14 -44.57 8.18
N ASN A 988 -4.13 -44.90 7.38
CA ASN A 988 -4.24 -45.92 6.34
C ASN A 988 -3.82 -47.28 6.89
N TYR A 989 -4.52 -48.34 6.47
CA TYR A 989 -4.19 -49.73 6.78
C TYR A 989 -3.50 -50.40 5.60
N VAL A 990 -2.47 -51.20 5.91
CA VAL A 990 -1.71 -52.02 4.97
C VAL A 990 -1.73 -53.46 5.46
N ASP A 991 -2.25 -54.36 4.64
CA ASP A 991 -2.36 -55.79 4.93
C ASP A 991 -0.97 -56.46 4.97
N GLY A 992 -0.80 -57.45 5.84
CA GLY A 992 0.47 -58.17 6.06
C GLY A 992 0.30 -59.67 5.81
N THR A 993 0.35 -60.48 6.87
CA THR A 993 -0.25 -61.83 6.84
C THR A 993 -1.74 -61.79 7.15
N ALA A 994 -2.19 -60.87 8.00
CA ALA A 994 -3.59 -60.54 8.19
C ALA A 994 -4.09 -59.55 7.12
N VAL A 995 -5.31 -59.74 6.64
CA VAL A 995 -5.99 -59.03 5.56
C VAL A 995 -7.32 -58.42 6.00
N ARG A 996 -7.57 -57.21 5.52
CA ARG A 996 -8.82 -56.46 5.75
C ARG A 996 -10.02 -57.04 5.01
N ALA A 997 -11.15 -56.34 5.16
CA ALA A 997 -12.49 -56.68 4.68
C ALA A 997 -13.27 -57.68 5.55
N GLY A 998 -12.94 -57.74 6.86
CA GLY A 998 -13.72 -58.50 7.84
C GLY A 998 -13.43 -60.00 7.80
N VAL A 999 -12.20 -60.38 7.44
CA VAL A 999 -11.68 -61.74 7.63
C VAL A 999 -10.97 -61.79 8.98
N ASP A 1000 -9.85 -61.07 9.12
CA ASP A 1000 -9.01 -61.14 10.34
C ASP A 1000 -9.04 -59.82 11.12
N TYR A 1001 -9.21 -58.68 10.42
CA TYR A 1001 -9.48 -57.38 11.04
C TYR A 1001 -10.46 -56.49 10.25
N ASP A 1002 -11.12 -55.57 10.97
CA ASP A 1002 -11.97 -54.50 10.41
C ASP A 1002 -11.19 -53.18 10.40
N ASP A 1003 -11.26 -52.43 9.30
CA ASP A 1003 -10.55 -51.15 9.14
C ASP A 1003 -11.29 -49.94 9.73
N GLY A 1004 -12.50 -50.13 10.26
CA GLY A 1004 -13.14 -49.19 11.20
C GLY A 1004 -13.36 -47.77 10.66
N ASN A 1005 -13.33 -47.58 9.34
CA ASN A 1005 -13.38 -46.30 8.63
C ASN A 1005 -12.15 -45.37 8.83
N GLY A 1006 -11.03 -45.83 9.39
CA GLY A 1006 -9.73 -45.13 9.39
C GLY A 1006 -9.61 -43.75 10.08
N GLY A 1007 -10.70 -43.23 10.66
CA GLY A 1007 -10.70 -41.98 11.42
C GLY A 1007 -11.88 -41.05 11.11
N PRO A 1008 -11.79 -39.76 11.48
CA PRO A 1008 -10.68 -39.15 12.20
C PRO A 1008 -10.62 -39.59 13.68
N PHE A 1009 -9.43 -39.96 14.14
CA PHE A 1009 -9.11 -40.16 15.56
C PHE A 1009 -8.73 -38.82 16.19
N ILE A 1010 -8.94 -38.66 17.49
CA ILE A 1010 -8.74 -37.39 18.21
C ILE A 1010 -7.97 -37.61 19.50
N VAL A 1011 -6.79 -36.98 19.63
CA VAL A 1011 -6.15 -36.72 20.92
C VAL A 1011 -6.82 -35.48 21.50
N ALA A 1012 -7.65 -35.66 22.53
CA ALA A 1012 -8.40 -34.57 23.12
C ALA A 1012 -7.50 -33.57 23.86
N ALA A 1013 -7.93 -32.31 23.92
CA ALA A 1013 -7.23 -31.23 24.61
C ALA A 1013 -6.68 -31.63 26.00
N GLY A 1014 -5.41 -31.34 26.24
CA GLY A 1014 -4.69 -31.69 27.47
C GLY A 1014 -4.31 -33.17 27.61
N GLN A 1015 -4.47 -34.00 26.58
CA GLN A 1015 -3.89 -35.35 26.51
C GLN A 1015 -2.63 -35.38 25.63
N THR A 1016 -1.75 -36.34 25.87
CA THR A 1016 -0.54 -36.59 25.04
C THR A 1016 -0.65 -37.83 24.15
N SER A 1017 -1.77 -38.55 24.18
CA SER A 1017 -1.96 -39.77 23.39
C SER A 1017 -3.43 -40.15 23.24
N VAL A 1018 -3.72 -40.98 22.24
CA VAL A 1018 -4.99 -41.68 22.07
C VAL A 1018 -4.74 -43.12 21.66
N THR A 1019 -5.63 -44.02 22.07
CA THR A 1019 -5.69 -45.38 21.54
C THR A 1019 -6.47 -45.39 20.23
N VAL A 1020 -5.89 -45.98 19.19
CA VAL A 1020 -6.54 -46.34 17.93
C VAL A 1020 -6.91 -47.83 18.03
N PRO A 1021 -8.17 -48.17 18.35
CA PRO A 1021 -8.63 -49.56 18.37
C PRO A 1021 -8.90 -50.05 16.95
N VAL A 1022 -8.31 -51.18 16.58
CA VAL A 1022 -8.59 -51.89 15.33
C VAL A 1022 -9.23 -53.23 15.70
N PRO A 1023 -10.53 -53.46 15.43
CA PRO A 1023 -11.18 -54.71 15.81
C PRO A 1023 -10.56 -55.89 15.07
N ALA A 1024 -9.99 -56.85 15.82
CA ALA A 1024 -9.75 -58.17 15.28
C ALA A 1024 -11.08 -58.91 15.19
N VAL A 1025 -11.31 -59.57 14.06
CA VAL A 1025 -12.53 -60.33 13.82
C VAL A 1025 -12.50 -61.61 14.68
N LEU A 1026 -13.65 -62.24 14.87
CA LEU A 1026 -13.77 -63.60 15.41
C LEU A 1026 -14.76 -64.33 14.52
N ASP A 1027 -14.29 -65.32 13.75
CA ASP A 1027 -15.08 -65.92 12.67
C ASP A 1027 -15.42 -67.41 12.91
N GLY A 1028 -14.70 -68.10 13.79
CA GLY A 1028 -14.89 -69.52 14.11
C GLY A 1028 -13.90 -70.49 13.43
N LEU A 1029 -12.91 -70.00 12.68
CA LEU A 1029 -11.91 -70.81 11.99
C LEU A 1029 -10.60 -70.93 12.80
N PRO A 1030 -9.99 -72.12 12.91
CA PRO A 1030 -8.64 -72.25 13.48
C PRO A 1030 -7.58 -71.84 12.44
N GLU A 1031 -6.93 -70.70 12.67
CA GLU A 1031 -6.01 -70.07 11.71
C GLU A 1031 -4.55 -70.11 12.18
N ARG A 1032 -3.75 -69.04 11.98
CA ARG A 1032 -2.36 -69.00 12.46
C ARG A 1032 -2.32 -68.38 13.85
N THR A 1033 -1.53 -68.98 14.74
CA THR A 1033 -1.38 -68.54 16.14
C THR A 1033 -0.75 -67.14 16.33
N LEU A 1034 -0.32 -66.50 15.24
CA LEU A 1034 0.04 -65.08 15.17
C LEU A 1034 0.05 -64.61 13.70
N GLU A 1035 -0.67 -63.53 13.40
CA GLU A 1035 -0.69 -62.85 12.10
C GLU A 1035 -0.43 -61.34 12.25
N ASP A 1036 -0.17 -60.62 11.16
CA ASP A 1036 0.30 -59.22 11.17
C ASP A 1036 -0.32 -58.31 10.09
N PHE A 1037 -0.53 -57.04 10.43
CA PHE A 1037 -0.89 -55.94 9.51
C PHE A 1037 -0.20 -54.63 9.96
N SER A 1038 -0.37 -53.50 9.27
CA SER A 1038 0.23 -52.21 9.67
C SER A 1038 -0.71 -51.01 9.52
N ILE A 1039 -0.54 -50.01 10.40
CA ILE A 1039 -1.15 -48.68 10.28
C ILE A 1039 -0.13 -47.62 9.83
N LEU A 1040 -0.60 -46.54 9.20
CA LEU A 1040 0.18 -45.38 8.78
C LEU A 1040 -0.60 -44.07 9.01
N ILE A 1041 -0.10 -43.19 9.88
CA ILE A 1041 -0.73 -41.90 10.23
C ILE A 1041 -0.63 -40.89 9.07
N HIS A 1042 -1.71 -40.15 8.83
CA HIS A 1042 -1.77 -39.01 7.89
C HIS A 1042 -2.83 -37.96 8.31
N SER A 1043 -3.01 -36.92 7.48
CA SER A 1043 -4.03 -35.86 7.64
C SER A 1043 -4.14 -35.20 9.03
N PRO A 1044 -3.05 -34.82 9.74
CA PRO A 1044 -3.18 -34.22 11.05
C PRO A 1044 -3.75 -32.79 10.96
N VAL A 1045 -4.55 -32.42 11.95
CA VAL A 1045 -5.12 -31.09 12.17
C VAL A 1045 -4.81 -30.67 13.61
N ASN A 1046 -4.29 -29.46 13.79
CA ASN A 1046 -3.71 -28.95 15.05
C ASN A 1046 -2.47 -29.75 15.53
N GLY A 1047 -1.79 -30.46 14.62
CA GLY A 1047 -0.58 -31.25 14.84
C GLY A 1047 0.20 -31.43 13.53
N VAL A 1048 1.47 -31.84 13.61
CA VAL A 1048 2.36 -32.10 12.46
C VAL A 1048 2.90 -33.53 12.48
N LEU A 1049 3.34 -34.07 11.34
CA LEU A 1049 3.73 -35.49 11.22
C LEU A 1049 5.12 -35.77 11.81
N GLY A 1050 5.18 -36.48 12.94
CA GLY A 1050 6.42 -36.95 13.59
C GLY A 1050 6.77 -38.40 13.26
N LEU A 1051 8.04 -38.80 13.45
CA LEU A 1051 8.50 -40.17 13.17
C LEU A 1051 8.62 -41.02 14.47
N PRO A 1052 8.17 -42.30 14.47
CA PRO A 1052 7.69 -43.08 13.33
C PRO A 1052 6.19 -42.88 13.04
N LEU A 1053 5.83 -42.84 11.75
CA LEU A 1053 4.43 -42.71 11.30
C LEU A 1053 3.66 -44.02 11.19
N SER A 1054 4.33 -45.17 11.36
CA SER A 1054 3.74 -46.50 11.15
C SER A 1054 4.04 -47.46 12.30
N ALA A 1055 3.12 -48.38 12.55
CA ALA A 1055 3.25 -49.46 13.52
C ALA A 1055 2.60 -50.76 13.03
N THR A 1056 3.12 -51.90 13.48
CA THR A 1056 2.63 -53.25 13.15
C THR A 1056 1.59 -53.69 14.18
N GLY A 1057 0.44 -54.17 13.73
CA GLY A 1057 -0.55 -54.83 14.57
C GLY A 1057 -0.43 -56.34 14.43
N TYR A 1058 -0.57 -57.07 15.53
CA TYR A 1058 -0.59 -58.53 15.50
C TYR A 1058 -1.92 -59.11 16.02
N VAL A 1059 -2.48 -60.09 15.31
CA VAL A 1059 -3.72 -60.82 15.64
C VAL A 1059 -3.37 -62.24 16.10
N ARG A 1060 -4.24 -62.89 16.90
CA ARG A 1060 -4.02 -64.25 17.43
C ARG A 1060 -5.30 -65.09 17.49
N ASP A 1061 -5.19 -66.26 16.88
CA ASP A 1061 -6.12 -67.40 16.93
C ASP A 1061 -6.55 -67.75 18.36
N VAL A 1062 -7.88 -67.84 18.55
CA VAL A 1062 -8.53 -68.34 19.77
C VAL A 1062 -9.51 -69.49 19.53
N ASP A 1063 -9.67 -69.97 18.29
CA ASP A 1063 -10.73 -70.88 17.88
C ASP A 1063 -10.28 -72.34 17.71
N GLN A 1064 -9.03 -72.66 18.08
CA GLN A 1064 -8.56 -74.04 18.21
C GLN A 1064 -9.39 -74.88 19.20
N PRO A 1065 -9.75 -76.13 18.84
CA PRO A 1065 -10.61 -76.99 19.64
C PRO A 1065 -9.92 -77.52 20.91
N GLN A 1066 -10.72 -77.88 21.91
CA GLN A 1066 -10.27 -78.22 23.26
C GLN A 1066 -10.61 -79.67 23.61
N LEU A 1067 -9.60 -80.50 23.90
CA LEU A 1067 -9.72 -81.95 24.08
C LEU A 1067 -9.81 -82.38 25.55
N THR A 1068 -10.73 -83.29 25.90
CA THR A 1068 -11.07 -83.67 27.30
C THR A 1068 -11.37 -85.16 27.50
N ILE A 1069 -11.24 -85.65 28.75
CA ILE A 1069 -11.72 -86.96 29.22
C ILE A 1069 -12.80 -86.73 30.31
N PRO A 1070 -14.08 -86.61 29.96
CA PRO A 1070 -15.11 -86.09 30.87
C PRO A 1070 -15.54 -87.02 32.02
N ALA A 1071 -15.27 -88.35 31.96
CA ALA A 1071 -15.76 -89.29 32.98
C ALA A 1071 -14.82 -90.49 33.25
N PRO A 1072 -14.72 -90.95 34.52
CA PRO A 1072 -13.99 -92.17 34.89
C PRO A 1072 -14.74 -93.43 34.45
N GLN A 1073 -14.02 -94.55 34.34
CA GLN A 1073 -14.56 -95.84 33.91
C GLN A 1073 -14.38 -96.93 34.97
N LEU A 1074 -15.27 -97.93 34.97
CA LEU A 1074 -15.22 -99.09 35.86
C LEU A 1074 -15.68 -100.36 35.16
N THR A 1075 -14.92 -101.46 35.32
CA THR A 1075 -15.24 -102.80 34.79
C THR A 1075 -14.91 -103.90 35.80
N VAL A 1076 -15.15 -105.17 35.44
CA VAL A 1076 -14.54 -106.34 36.07
C VAL A 1076 -13.39 -106.86 35.20
N GLU A 1077 -12.45 -107.61 35.79
CA GLU A 1077 -11.36 -108.29 35.08
C GLU A 1077 -11.86 -109.14 33.91
N GLY A 1078 -11.03 -109.25 32.88
CA GLY A 1078 -11.41 -109.77 31.56
C GLY A 1078 -12.41 -108.89 30.78
N GLY A 1079 -12.67 -107.67 31.24
CA GLY A 1079 -13.59 -106.70 30.63
C GLY A 1079 -12.93 -105.41 30.15
N ASP A 1080 -13.74 -104.56 29.51
CA ASP A 1080 -13.30 -103.36 28.79
C ASP A 1080 -13.63 -102.06 29.54
N LEU A 1081 -12.64 -101.21 29.78
CA LEU A 1081 -12.82 -99.82 30.23
C LEU A 1081 -12.90 -98.89 29.01
N VAL A 1082 -14.07 -98.32 28.74
CA VAL A 1082 -14.33 -97.52 27.52
C VAL A 1082 -14.40 -96.03 27.86
N PHE A 1083 -13.27 -95.34 27.79
CA PHE A 1083 -13.19 -93.90 28.04
C PHE A 1083 -13.68 -93.12 26.83
N GLY A 1084 -14.66 -92.23 27.01
CA GLY A 1084 -14.96 -91.20 26.03
C GLY A 1084 -13.89 -90.11 26.02
N ILE A 1085 -13.43 -89.72 24.85
CA ILE A 1085 -12.59 -88.54 24.60
C ILE A 1085 -13.44 -87.55 23.82
N HIS A 1086 -13.55 -86.32 24.32
CA HIS A 1086 -14.50 -85.31 23.85
C HIS A 1086 -13.79 -84.01 23.44
N MET A 1087 -14.25 -83.42 22.34
CA MET A 1087 -13.79 -82.17 21.75
C MET A 1087 -14.97 -81.19 21.71
N ASP A 1088 -14.77 -79.95 22.18
CA ASP A 1088 -15.84 -78.94 22.33
C ASP A 1088 -16.56 -78.59 21.02
N ARG A 1089 -15.81 -78.63 19.91
CA ARG A 1089 -16.25 -78.35 18.54
C ARG A 1089 -15.67 -79.41 17.60
N ALA A 1090 -16.24 -79.56 16.40
CA ALA A 1090 -15.73 -80.51 15.40
C ALA A 1090 -14.84 -79.79 14.36
N THR A 1091 -13.70 -80.39 14.03
CA THR A 1091 -12.73 -79.86 13.06
C THR A 1091 -12.96 -80.30 11.62
N ALA A 1092 -12.42 -79.53 10.67
CA ALA A 1092 -12.29 -79.93 9.26
C ALA A 1092 -11.07 -80.83 8.99
N VAL A 1093 -10.05 -80.78 9.85
CA VAL A 1093 -8.82 -81.60 9.81
C VAL A 1093 -8.82 -82.62 10.96
N PRO A 1094 -8.15 -83.78 10.85
CA PRO A 1094 -8.03 -84.70 11.98
C PRO A 1094 -7.32 -84.04 13.17
N VAL A 1095 -7.85 -84.24 14.36
CA VAL A 1095 -7.17 -83.88 15.61
C VAL A 1095 -6.41 -85.08 16.12
N PHE A 1096 -5.18 -84.87 16.55
CA PHE A 1096 -4.34 -85.93 17.10
C PHE A 1096 -4.04 -85.69 18.57
N PHE A 1097 -3.76 -86.77 19.31
CA PHE A 1097 -3.37 -86.73 20.71
C PHE A 1097 -2.71 -88.05 21.13
N ASN A 1098 -1.81 -88.02 22.11
CA ASN A 1098 -1.29 -89.22 22.75
C ASN A 1098 -2.07 -89.51 24.05
N LEU A 1099 -2.04 -90.78 24.47
CA LEU A 1099 -2.45 -91.16 25.82
C LEU A 1099 -1.23 -91.42 26.69
N GLU A 1100 -1.21 -90.77 27.84
CA GLU A 1100 -0.32 -91.10 28.94
C GLU A 1100 -1.15 -91.72 30.08
N TRP A 1101 -0.53 -92.56 30.90
CA TRP A 1101 -1.21 -93.19 32.03
C TRP A 1101 -0.28 -93.32 33.23
N GLU A 1102 -0.86 -93.35 34.42
CA GLU A 1102 -0.15 -93.46 35.69
C GLU A 1102 -0.75 -94.60 36.51
N ALA A 1103 0.10 -95.58 36.86
CA ALA A 1103 -0.27 -96.69 37.73
C ALA A 1103 -0.68 -96.18 39.11
N GLY A 1104 -1.91 -96.47 39.54
CA GLY A 1104 -2.44 -96.04 40.83
C GLY A 1104 -2.19 -97.08 41.91
N SER A 1105 -3.06 -98.10 41.95
CA SER A 1105 -2.82 -99.34 42.72
C SER A 1105 -2.53 -100.54 41.81
N THR A 1106 -2.98 -100.49 40.56
CA THR A 1106 -2.65 -101.38 39.44
C THR A 1106 -1.16 -101.68 39.32
N GLN A 1107 -0.79 -102.93 39.10
CA GLN A 1107 0.58 -103.32 38.75
C GLN A 1107 0.89 -103.13 37.25
N GLY A 1108 -0.12 -102.82 36.44
CA GLY A 1108 0.00 -102.33 35.06
C GLY A 1108 -0.22 -103.46 34.06
N ALA A 1109 0.85 -103.90 33.38
CA ALA A 1109 0.75 -104.86 32.28
C ALA A 1109 0.31 -106.28 32.69
N ASP A 1110 0.21 -106.56 33.99
CA ASP A 1110 -0.31 -107.82 34.53
C ASP A 1110 -1.85 -107.76 34.72
N ASP A 1111 -2.41 -106.60 35.07
CA ASP A 1111 -3.85 -106.37 35.37
C ASP A 1111 -4.63 -105.62 34.26
N PHE A 1112 -3.97 -104.82 33.41
CA PHE A 1112 -4.56 -104.31 32.17
C PHE A 1112 -3.54 -104.16 31.03
N VAL A 1113 -4.01 -104.27 29.78
CA VAL A 1113 -3.15 -103.98 28.62
C VAL A 1113 -2.95 -102.46 28.56
N PRO A 1114 -1.73 -101.93 28.77
CA PRO A 1114 -1.55 -100.49 28.87
C PRO A 1114 -1.80 -99.82 27.51
N PRO A 1115 -2.42 -98.64 27.47
CA PRO A 1115 -2.61 -97.92 26.21
C PRO A 1115 -1.25 -97.65 25.56
N THR A 1116 -1.15 -97.95 24.27
CA THR A 1116 0.02 -97.62 23.47
C THR A 1116 0.21 -96.11 23.42
N THR A 1117 1.43 -95.63 23.62
CA THR A 1117 1.80 -94.20 23.51
C THR A 1117 1.76 -93.67 22.06
N ALA A 1118 1.32 -94.47 21.09
CA ALA A 1118 1.12 -94.06 19.70
C ALA A 1118 0.08 -92.94 19.62
N GLN A 1119 0.20 -92.09 18.60
CA GLN A 1119 -0.71 -90.97 18.41
C GLN A 1119 -2.10 -91.48 17.98
N LEU A 1120 -3.12 -91.18 18.76
CA LEU A 1120 -4.52 -91.42 18.43
C LEU A 1120 -5.08 -90.23 17.63
N SER A 1121 -6.16 -90.46 16.90
CA SER A 1121 -6.83 -89.41 16.13
C SER A 1121 -8.35 -89.41 16.29
N MET A 1122 -8.92 -88.21 16.20
CA MET A 1122 -10.33 -87.95 15.96
C MET A 1122 -10.49 -87.54 14.50
N MET A 1123 -11.46 -88.13 13.81
CA MET A 1123 -11.68 -87.84 12.39
C MET A 1123 -12.36 -86.48 12.20
N PRO A 1124 -12.14 -85.79 11.06
CA PRO A 1124 -12.90 -84.60 10.70
C PRO A 1124 -14.41 -84.78 10.90
N GLY A 1125 -15.06 -83.75 11.46
CA GLY A 1125 -16.49 -83.75 11.74
C GLY A 1125 -16.92 -84.59 12.96
N THR A 1126 -15.98 -85.08 13.79
CA THR A 1126 -16.31 -85.83 15.03
C THR A 1126 -15.92 -85.05 16.29
N THR A 1127 -16.87 -84.90 17.22
CA THR A 1127 -16.67 -84.32 18.57
C THR A 1127 -16.33 -85.37 19.63
N ASP A 1128 -16.53 -86.65 19.34
CA ASP A 1128 -16.46 -87.72 20.33
C ASP A 1128 -15.81 -88.98 19.73
N THR A 1129 -14.86 -89.55 20.45
CA THR A 1129 -14.31 -90.90 20.19
C THR A 1129 -14.25 -91.69 21.50
N THR A 1130 -13.98 -93.00 21.42
CA THR A 1130 -13.85 -93.85 22.61
C THR A 1130 -12.59 -94.69 22.56
N VAL A 1131 -11.79 -94.61 23.62
CA VAL A 1131 -10.61 -95.43 23.86
C VAL A 1131 -11.00 -96.60 24.75
N THR A 1132 -10.74 -97.83 24.29
CA THR A 1132 -10.96 -99.04 25.08
C THR A 1132 -9.66 -99.56 25.67
N ILE A 1133 -9.61 -99.68 27.00
CA ILE A 1133 -8.52 -100.34 27.73
C ILE A 1133 -9.03 -101.71 28.19
N THR A 1134 -8.50 -102.79 27.59
CA THR A 1134 -8.82 -104.18 27.97
C THR A 1134 -8.12 -104.54 29.28
N THR A 1135 -8.88 -104.92 30.30
CA THR A 1135 -8.32 -105.52 31.53
C THR A 1135 -7.92 -106.97 31.27
N VAL A 1136 -6.94 -107.47 32.02
CA VAL A 1136 -6.49 -108.87 31.94
C VAL A 1136 -7.45 -109.75 32.77
N ASP A 1137 -7.55 -111.02 32.42
CA ASP A 1137 -8.27 -112.07 33.17
C ASP A 1137 -7.21 -113.09 33.61
N ASP A 1138 -6.97 -113.20 34.92
CA ASP A 1138 -5.81 -113.88 35.52
C ASP A 1138 -6.27 -115.08 36.40
N ALA A 1139 -5.74 -115.27 37.62
CA ALA A 1139 -6.11 -116.29 38.61
C ALA A 1139 -5.61 -115.92 40.03
N LEU A 1140 -5.39 -114.63 40.30
CA LEU A 1140 -4.90 -114.07 41.56
C LEU A 1140 -5.93 -113.08 42.12
N PHE A 1141 -6.37 -113.32 43.36
CA PHE A 1141 -7.20 -112.35 44.06
C PHE A 1141 -6.36 -111.16 44.55
N GLU A 1142 -6.41 -110.04 43.82
CA GLU A 1142 -5.66 -108.80 44.11
C GLU A 1142 -6.59 -107.64 44.57
N GLY A 1143 -7.85 -107.60 44.10
CA GLY A 1143 -8.93 -106.77 44.67
C GLY A 1143 -9.53 -105.69 43.75
N GLN A 1144 -9.86 -104.51 44.30
CA GLN A 1144 -10.31 -103.37 43.49
C GLN A 1144 -9.14 -102.44 43.24
N GLU A 1145 -8.81 -102.22 41.97
CA GLU A 1145 -7.63 -101.48 41.54
C GLU A 1145 -7.97 -100.27 40.68
N ALA A 1146 -7.05 -99.31 40.55
CA ALA A 1146 -7.26 -98.13 39.71
C ALA A 1146 -5.96 -97.54 39.13
N PHE A 1147 -6.09 -96.86 37.98
CA PHE A 1147 -5.06 -96.07 37.28
C PHE A 1147 -5.62 -94.74 36.79
N ILE A 1148 -4.75 -93.77 36.45
CA ILE A 1148 -5.14 -92.50 35.81
C ILE A 1148 -4.79 -92.56 34.32
N LEU A 1149 -5.68 -92.09 33.46
CA LEU A 1149 -5.48 -91.88 32.03
C LEU A 1149 -5.48 -90.37 31.74
N ARG A 1150 -4.53 -89.88 30.94
CA ARG A 1150 -4.33 -88.47 30.60
C ARG A 1150 -4.19 -88.30 29.08
N LEU A 1151 -4.68 -87.19 28.54
CA LEU A 1151 -4.36 -86.73 27.18
C LEU A 1151 -3.04 -85.95 27.21
N ALA A 1152 -2.23 -86.11 26.17
CA ALA A 1152 -0.98 -85.39 25.98
C ALA A 1152 -0.75 -85.03 24.51
N ASN A 1153 0.12 -84.03 24.28
CA ASN A 1153 0.64 -83.63 22.95
C ASN A 1153 -0.44 -83.54 21.85
N PRO A 1154 -1.50 -82.72 22.02
CA PRO A 1154 -2.50 -82.57 20.98
C PRO A 1154 -1.93 -81.84 19.76
N VAL A 1155 -2.44 -82.17 18.57
CA VAL A 1155 -2.14 -81.48 17.30
C VAL A 1155 -3.46 -81.15 16.61
N ASN A 1156 -3.55 -79.93 16.06
CA ASN A 1156 -4.78 -79.30 15.58
C ASN A 1156 -5.85 -79.10 16.70
N ALA A 1157 -5.42 -79.12 17.97
CA ALA A 1157 -6.22 -78.92 19.18
C ALA A 1157 -5.32 -78.56 20.38
N GLU A 1158 -5.93 -78.07 21.46
CA GLU A 1158 -5.30 -77.91 22.78
C GLU A 1158 -5.91 -78.85 23.84
N LEU A 1159 -5.36 -78.86 25.05
CA LEU A 1159 -5.87 -79.64 26.18
C LEU A 1159 -6.90 -78.84 27.02
N GLY A 1160 -8.18 -79.16 26.81
CA GLY A 1160 -9.27 -78.66 27.64
C GLY A 1160 -9.26 -79.25 29.06
N THR A 1161 -10.15 -78.77 29.93
CA THR A 1161 -10.26 -79.30 31.31
C THR A 1161 -11.59 -80.02 31.54
N PRO A 1162 -11.60 -81.26 32.08
CA PRO A 1162 -10.45 -82.10 32.45
C PRO A 1162 -9.86 -82.87 31.26
N PHE A 1163 -8.53 -82.90 31.14
CA PHE A 1163 -7.81 -83.75 30.17
C PHE A 1163 -7.39 -85.11 30.76
N GLU A 1164 -7.78 -85.44 32.00
CA GLU A 1164 -7.43 -86.68 32.68
C GLU A 1164 -8.57 -87.25 33.53
N ASN A 1165 -8.62 -88.59 33.67
CA ASN A 1165 -9.63 -89.28 34.47
C ASN A 1165 -9.19 -90.69 34.93
N THR A 1166 -9.96 -91.32 35.81
CA THR A 1166 -9.59 -92.60 36.48
C THR A 1166 -10.23 -93.82 35.83
N GLY A 1167 -9.48 -94.90 35.63
CA GLY A 1167 -9.98 -96.25 35.33
C GLY A 1167 -9.96 -97.13 36.57
N VAL A 1168 -10.99 -97.96 36.78
CA VAL A 1168 -11.14 -98.81 37.97
C VAL A 1168 -11.48 -100.25 37.57
N ILE A 1169 -10.69 -101.20 38.08
CA ILE A 1169 -10.77 -102.63 37.81
C ILE A 1169 -11.35 -103.33 39.05
N ASN A 1170 -12.16 -104.36 38.86
CA ASN A 1170 -12.63 -105.22 39.95
C ASN A 1170 -12.32 -106.69 39.63
N ASP A 1171 -11.49 -107.28 40.47
CA ASP A 1171 -11.27 -108.72 40.66
C ASP A 1171 -12.55 -109.56 40.61
N ASN A 1172 -12.46 -110.72 39.94
CA ASN A 1172 -13.60 -111.58 39.62
C ASN A 1172 -13.61 -112.99 40.28
N ASP A 1173 -12.61 -113.36 41.09
CA ASP A 1173 -12.33 -114.73 41.60
C ASP A 1173 -12.85 -115.05 43.04
#